data_AF-A0A8K0JVV6-F1
#
_entry.id   AF-A0A8K0JVV6-F1
#
_cell.length_a   1.000
_cell.length_b   1.000
_cell.length_c   1.000
_cell.angle_alpha   90.00
_cell.angle_beta   90.00
_cell.angle_gamma   90.00
#
_symmetry.space_group_name_H-M   'P 1'
#
loop_
_entity.id
_entity.type
_entity.pdbx_description
1 polymer ?
#
loop_
_entity_poly.entity_id
_entity_poly.type
_entity_poly.pdbx_seq_one_letter_code
_entity_poly.pdbx_strand_id
1 'polypeptide(L)'
;MSPFCRYSCNGHYSLSYKINLVAQYRFLRITLFSGMAPTLLGRFPLLYTRTLIQTLHLFLPTFPQMYQIAYVIVKAAISPRPGNWILERSIDGVHYTPWQYYAVSDAECLQRYGIQPRRGKPTYRHDSEVICTSYYSKLNPLEGGEIHTSLVNGRPGAAEGSEELKEFTKARYVRMRLQKIRTLNADLMGSHLGRGEDGSRGEGRRDNVNYEYEDEDEEEEEDDEDYIGREDRLRADPSVTRRYFYSIKDISIGGRCVCNGHARDCTVDTESGLRKCRCEHNACGEGCEQCCPLFNQRPWQPGVPCQSCHCHGHAPACKYDPEVARARASMDPDGVYRGGGGAHTTGVNCEKCQDGWYRPSGVSASDSNPCRACRCHPTGSISPNCASHNDPSGAPPGSCICRPGFTGPRCDRCAAGRRRFPECEACMCDPAGSQGNDPCPPRDPQHGSGSRSSLLLIQRNVEGPLCNRCRKGFFALQESNPLGCTPCYCSGLTPECQEDDTLKLTASSSLSNWLVTDLRGRRVSIPSSISAAEANKDPLPLDIGPDEDLLRYELSRPDPARSPEANDTDGGRRLSIANDDMGGLDSYYWQAPPGEMFLGEKLATYGQNITVGVSWVTARGDTGGHPTNGPDIILEGGGYTIAYGEAAYPGLSNTTLVIPLAEDAVGPLGQDWYHVSPGANDIARSSRRTDYRTNEVVTRDQMMKVLGDLKRLLVRAKFHTDQIEGGLWEPSIQMGSAAVDTGPPARRIEICRCPPGYEGASCQHCSYGYVRVSGRYGPECRQCDCNGHAATCDPVTGRCARCEHNTYGEHCEYCSTGFFGDARVGTPDDCQQCRCPHHVKSNNFSPTCERREGAPSGYICTRLRTSHIYPPNDTNQLHSRCGPGHFGNPMEIGSVCRPCQCGSGSTSSGMMMVGGRLTPIHCDSLTGRCLDCKGNTEGWNCERCKPLHYGDPAHADCRPCSCNAAGTGGVASCDPRTGQCRCLEGYTGRTCDRCKEGRGGISLGCPPCDCDPMGTTLAFGGRTQCDPRTGQCPCRAGAAGRRCESCIPNYYHSPSDGCKSEYLFQ
;
A
#
# COMPACT_ATOMS: atom_id res chain seq x y z
N MET A 1 -34.22 88.10 50.29
CA MET A 1 -34.28 86.75 49.68
C MET A 1 -32.91 86.10 49.77
N SER A 2 -32.82 84.77 49.73
CA SER A 2 -31.53 84.04 49.58
C SER A 2 -31.61 83.06 48.38
N PRO A 3 -30.47 82.55 47.86
CA PRO A 3 -30.40 82.01 46.49
C PRO A 3 -30.98 80.60 46.27
N PHE A 4 -31.59 79.97 47.27
CA PHE A 4 -32.04 78.57 47.21
C PHE A 4 -33.30 78.27 46.35
N CYS A 5 -33.83 79.25 45.63
CA CYS A 5 -34.98 79.07 44.73
C CYS A 5 -34.61 79.37 43.27
N ARG A 6 -34.12 78.36 42.54
CA ARG A 6 -34.00 78.39 41.06
C ARG A 6 -34.72 77.26 40.32
N TYR A 7 -35.28 76.29 41.04
CA TYR A 7 -36.29 75.36 40.55
C TYR A 7 -37.51 75.40 41.48
N SER A 8 -38.71 75.27 40.90
CA SER A 8 -39.98 75.60 41.58
C SER A 8 -40.21 74.76 42.84
N CYS A 9 -40.16 75.40 44.00
CA CYS A 9 -40.41 74.79 45.31
C CYS A 9 -41.71 75.31 45.94
N ASN A 10 -42.81 75.33 45.18
CA ASN A 10 -44.16 75.58 45.70
C ASN A 10 -44.67 74.38 46.54
N GLY A 11 -43.97 74.06 47.61
CA GLY A 11 -44.15 72.86 48.44
C GLY A 11 -44.07 73.11 49.94
N HIS A 12 -44.49 74.30 50.39
CA HIS A 12 -44.66 74.58 51.83
C HIS A 12 -45.92 73.90 52.37
N TYR A 13 -45.79 72.63 52.74
CA TYR A 13 -46.88 71.86 53.32
C TYR A 13 -47.09 72.24 54.79
N SER A 14 -48.19 72.94 55.07
CA SER A 14 -48.68 73.18 56.43
C SER A 14 -49.75 72.13 56.77
N LEU A 15 -49.47 71.31 57.78
CA LEU A 15 -50.36 70.29 58.29
C LEU A 15 -50.98 70.79 59.60
N SER A 16 -52.19 71.35 59.51
CA SER A 16 -53.00 71.83 60.64
C SER A 16 -53.91 70.69 61.13
N TYR A 17 -53.78 70.37 62.42
CA TYR A 17 -54.56 69.32 63.08
C TYR A 17 -55.41 69.93 64.21
N LYS A 18 -56.72 69.95 64.00
CA LYS A 18 -57.72 70.42 64.99
C LYS A 18 -57.95 69.38 66.09
N ILE A 19 -57.00 69.26 67.00
CA ILE A 19 -57.07 68.35 68.15
C ILE A 19 -57.77 69.05 69.31
N ASN A 20 -59.08 68.83 69.44
CA ASN A 20 -59.87 69.24 70.61
C ASN A 20 -59.55 68.31 71.81
N LEU A 21 -58.47 68.61 72.52
CA LEU A 21 -58.10 67.88 73.74
C LEU A 21 -58.78 68.51 74.96
N VAL A 22 -59.24 67.67 75.91
CA VAL A 22 -59.55 68.07 77.29
C VAL A 22 -59.00 67.01 78.24
N ALA A 23 -57.96 67.35 78.99
CA ALA A 23 -57.28 66.45 79.92
C ALA A 23 -57.33 67.00 81.35
N GLN A 24 -58.24 66.46 82.18
CA GLN A 24 -58.44 66.88 83.58
C GLN A 24 -57.47 66.15 84.52
N TYR A 25 -57.11 66.81 85.61
CA TYR A 25 -56.38 66.17 86.70
C TYR A 25 -57.16 64.92 87.19
N ARG A 26 -56.53 63.74 87.11
CA ARG A 26 -57.10 62.38 87.33
C ARG A 26 -58.07 61.82 86.27
N PHE A 27 -58.44 62.53 85.22
CA PHE A 27 -59.30 61.99 84.15
C PHE A 27 -58.87 62.46 82.75
N LEU A 28 -58.31 61.54 81.96
CA LEU A 28 -58.02 61.76 80.54
C LEU A 28 -59.29 61.51 79.73
N ARG A 29 -59.83 62.53 79.05
CA ARG A 29 -61.07 62.42 78.26
C ARG A 29 -60.85 62.87 76.82
N ILE A 30 -60.01 62.12 76.10
CA ILE A 30 -59.74 62.32 74.67
C ILE A 30 -61.07 62.18 73.91
N THR A 31 -61.52 63.26 73.26
CA THR A 31 -62.82 63.33 72.57
C THR A 31 -62.58 63.73 71.11
N LEU A 32 -62.16 62.77 70.29
CA LEU A 32 -61.88 62.98 68.87
C LEU A 32 -63.17 62.94 68.04
N PHE A 33 -63.69 64.09 67.66
CA PHE A 33 -64.81 64.18 66.72
C PHE A 33 -64.31 64.16 65.26
N SER A 34 -64.38 62.96 64.67
CA SER A 34 -64.55 62.62 63.24
C SER A 34 -63.76 63.40 62.17
N GLY A 35 -62.99 62.68 61.33
CA GLY A 35 -62.33 63.29 60.17
C GLY A 35 -61.97 62.37 58.99
N MET A 36 -61.81 61.05 59.17
CA MET A 36 -61.56 60.07 58.09
C MET A 36 -61.83 58.62 58.56
N ALA A 37 -61.65 57.64 57.66
CA ALA A 37 -62.21 56.28 57.74
C ALA A 37 -61.63 55.36 58.86
N PRO A 38 -62.38 54.33 59.31
CA PRO A 38 -62.00 53.49 60.45
C PRO A 38 -61.25 52.20 60.06
N THR A 39 -59.92 52.23 60.09
CA THR A 39 -59.06 51.03 60.06
C THR A 39 -57.96 51.12 61.11
N LEU A 40 -57.51 49.97 61.61
CA LEU A 40 -56.50 49.83 62.68
C LEU A 40 -56.85 50.51 64.02
N LEU A 41 -57.93 50.03 64.64
CA LEU A 41 -58.15 50.17 66.09
C LEU A 41 -57.09 49.35 66.86
N GLY A 42 -55.90 49.92 67.03
CA GLY A 42 -54.93 49.42 68.00
C GLY A 42 -55.53 49.45 69.41
N ARG A 43 -55.78 48.27 69.98
CA ARG A 43 -56.27 48.12 71.37
C ARG A 43 -55.18 48.54 72.36
N PHE A 44 -55.07 49.83 72.62
CA PHE A 44 -54.36 50.31 73.81
C PHE A 44 -55.11 49.82 75.05
N PRO A 45 -54.52 48.99 75.92
CA PRO A 45 -55.18 48.56 77.14
C PRO A 45 -55.31 49.77 78.07
N LEU A 46 -56.54 50.07 78.49
CA LEU A 46 -56.79 51.00 79.60
C LEU A 46 -56.39 50.32 80.92
N LEU A 47 -55.08 50.18 81.13
CA LEU A 47 -54.50 49.75 82.40
C LEU A 47 -54.89 50.78 83.46
N TYR A 48 -55.87 50.41 84.29
CA TYR A 48 -56.43 51.27 85.34
C TYR A 48 -55.53 51.30 86.59
N THR A 49 -54.23 51.54 86.38
CA THR A 49 -53.25 51.71 87.45
C THR A 49 -53.49 53.06 88.14
N ARG A 50 -53.42 53.10 89.47
CA ARG A 50 -53.79 54.29 90.27
C ARG A 50 -52.75 55.42 90.27
N THR A 51 -51.75 55.36 89.41
CA THR A 51 -50.58 56.24 89.33
C THR A 51 -50.95 57.72 89.20
N LEU A 52 -50.13 58.61 89.78
CA LEU A 52 -50.28 60.06 89.68
C LEU A 52 -49.71 60.58 88.35
N ILE A 53 -50.54 60.57 87.29
CA ILE A 53 -50.18 61.12 85.98
C ILE A 53 -50.01 62.65 86.07
N GLN A 54 -48.81 63.11 86.41
CA GLN A 54 -48.40 64.53 86.34
C GLN A 54 -47.90 64.93 84.95
N THR A 55 -47.50 63.96 84.12
CA THR A 55 -46.95 64.17 82.78
C THR A 55 -47.85 63.53 81.72
N LEU A 56 -48.25 64.30 80.71
CA LEU A 56 -49.06 63.87 79.58
C LEU A 56 -48.25 63.95 78.28
N HIS A 57 -48.11 62.82 77.59
CA HIS A 57 -47.47 62.73 76.29
C HIS A 57 -48.53 62.85 75.19
N LEU A 58 -48.39 63.86 74.35
CA LEU A 58 -49.14 64.06 73.12
C LEU A 58 -48.23 63.71 71.94
N PHE A 59 -48.41 62.51 71.39
CA PHE A 59 -47.79 62.14 70.12
C PHE A 59 -48.55 62.87 69.00
N LEU A 60 -47.83 63.63 68.19
CA LEU A 60 -48.37 64.26 66.99
C LEU A 60 -48.29 63.25 65.84
N PRO A 61 -49.13 63.39 64.78
CA PRO A 61 -49.19 62.41 63.70
C PRO A 61 -47.82 62.10 63.09
N THR A 62 -47.61 60.80 62.87
CA THR A 62 -46.34 60.21 62.45
C THR A 62 -46.09 60.47 60.97
N PHE A 63 -44.96 61.09 60.63
CA PHE A 63 -44.53 61.24 59.25
C PHE A 63 -43.82 59.94 58.80
N PRO A 64 -44.35 59.22 57.81
CA PRO A 64 -43.73 57.99 57.32
C PRO A 64 -42.40 58.27 56.64
N GLN A 65 -42.35 59.35 55.86
CA GLN A 65 -41.15 59.89 55.23
C GLN A 65 -40.43 60.87 56.17
N MET A 66 -39.13 61.05 55.97
CA MET A 66 -38.37 62.14 56.58
C MET A 66 -38.85 63.51 56.10
N TYR A 67 -39.24 64.38 57.03
CA TYR A 67 -39.58 65.79 56.76
C TYR A 67 -38.57 66.75 57.39
N GLN A 68 -38.30 67.86 56.72
CA GLN A 68 -37.69 69.06 57.30
C GLN A 68 -38.80 69.97 57.84
N ILE A 69 -38.90 70.10 59.16
CA ILE A 69 -39.93 70.89 59.85
C ILE A 69 -39.41 72.31 60.12
N ALA A 70 -40.16 73.31 59.67
CA ALA A 70 -39.81 74.73 59.80
C ALA A 70 -40.42 75.38 61.05
N TYR A 71 -41.62 74.96 61.47
CA TYR A 71 -42.32 75.48 62.64
C TYR A 71 -43.34 74.50 63.22
N VAL A 72 -43.66 74.71 64.50
CA VAL A 72 -44.80 74.13 65.22
C VAL A 72 -45.57 75.26 65.91
N ILE A 73 -46.88 75.32 65.72
CA ILE A 73 -47.78 76.29 66.36
C ILE A 73 -48.81 75.51 67.17
N VAL A 74 -49.05 75.93 68.41
CA VAL A 74 -50.02 75.32 69.33
C VAL A 74 -51.01 76.39 69.79
N LYS A 75 -52.31 76.10 69.72
CA LYS A 75 -53.38 77.00 70.15
C LYS A 75 -54.17 76.36 71.28
N ALA A 76 -54.18 76.96 72.46
CA ALA A 76 -55.05 76.53 73.55
C ALA A 76 -56.53 76.81 73.22
N ALA A 77 -57.44 76.03 73.81
CA ALA A 77 -58.88 76.27 73.76
C ALA A 77 -59.35 76.92 75.07
N ILE A 78 -60.26 76.27 75.80
CA ILE A 78 -60.83 76.72 77.08
C ILE A 78 -59.91 76.44 78.28
N SER A 79 -58.60 76.70 78.14
CA SER A 79 -57.64 76.63 79.25
C SER A 79 -56.48 77.60 79.05
N PRO A 80 -55.75 77.94 80.13
CA PRO A 80 -54.46 78.62 80.01
C PRO A 80 -53.47 77.76 79.22
N ARG A 81 -52.40 78.39 78.74
CA ARG A 81 -51.29 77.70 78.08
C ARG A 81 -50.58 76.74 79.06
N PRO A 82 -50.06 75.59 78.59
CA PRO A 82 -49.35 74.65 79.46
C PRO A 82 -48.18 75.29 80.22
N GLY A 83 -48.05 74.98 81.51
CA GLY A 83 -47.07 75.61 82.39
C GLY A 83 -45.64 75.16 82.07
N ASN A 84 -45.34 73.89 82.35
CA ASN A 84 -44.12 73.25 81.89
C ASN A 84 -44.46 72.24 80.81
N TRP A 85 -43.69 72.24 79.74
CA TRP A 85 -43.73 71.21 78.72
C TRP A 85 -42.45 71.22 77.85
N ILE A 86 -42.29 70.18 77.03
CA ILE A 86 -41.18 70.02 76.09
C ILE A 86 -41.76 69.71 74.71
N LEU A 87 -41.23 70.34 73.66
CA LEU A 87 -41.42 69.94 72.27
C LEU A 87 -40.23 69.06 71.85
N GLU A 88 -40.51 67.88 71.30
CA GLU A 88 -39.54 66.81 71.05
C GLU A 88 -39.73 66.23 69.64
N ARG A 89 -38.64 65.74 69.02
CA ARG A 89 -38.61 65.10 67.71
C ARG A 89 -37.90 63.75 67.75
N SER A 90 -38.20 62.89 66.78
CA SER A 90 -37.51 61.61 66.57
C SER A 90 -37.47 61.27 65.07
N ILE A 91 -36.50 60.45 64.66
CA ILE A 91 -36.36 59.92 63.30
C ILE A 91 -36.78 58.45 63.17
N ASP A 92 -36.83 57.72 64.29
CA ASP A 92 -37.03 56.27 64.40
C ASP A 92 -38.35 55.89 65.10
N GLY A 93 -38.94 56.81 65.87
CA GLY A 93 -40.12 56.60 66.70
C GLY A 93 -39.80 56.19 68.14
N VAL A 94 -38.53 55.96 68.47
CA VAL A 94 -38.03 55.44 69.75
C VAL A 94 -37.23 56.50 70.50
N HIS A 95 -36.18 57.06 69.88
CA HIS A 95 -35.29 58.03 70.50
C HIS A 95 -35.77 59.47 70.22
N TYR A 96 -36.31 60.12 71.25
CA TYR A 96 -36.81 61.49 71.17
C TYR A 96 -35.80 62.50 71.71
N THR A 97 -35.40 63.45 70.86
CA THR A 97 -34.55 64.60 71.22
C THR A 97 -35.38 65.88 71.36
N PRO A 98 -35.07 66.78 72.31
CA PRO A 98 -35.81 68.03 72.48
C PRO A 98 -35.52 69.03 71.35
N TRP A 99 -36.55 69.71 70.87
CA TRP A 99 -36.41 70.92 70.04
C TRP A 99 -36.48 72.19 70.89
N GLN A 100 -37.38 72.25 71.89
CA GLN A 100 -37.51 73.41 72.78
C GLN A 100 -38.20 73.06 74.10
N TYR A 101 -37.75 73.68 75.18
CA TYR A 101 -38.31 73.58 76.53
C TYR A 101 -39.15 74.82 76.90
N TYR A 102 -40.16 74.60 77.73
CA TYR A 102 -41.06 75.62 78.24
C TYR A 102 -41.29 75.41 79.75
N ALA A 103 -41.26 76.48 80.53
CA ALA A 103 -41.38 76.44 81.99
C ALA A 103 -42.23 77.59 82.54
N VAL A 104 -42.86 77.40 83.70
CA VAL A 104 -43.69 78.43 84.35
C VAL A 104 -42.92 79.69 84.77
N SER A 105 -41.59 79.62 84.90
CA SER A 105 -40.74 80.76 85.27
C SER A 105 -39.33 80.59 84.73
N ASP A 106 -38.58 81.69 84.68
CA ASP A 106 -37.14 81.70 84.34
C ASP A 106 -36.33 80.78 85.28
N ALA A 107 -36.69 80.73 86.57
CA ALA A 107 -36.03 79.86 87.55
C ALA A 107 -36.32 78.38 87.29
N GLU A 108 -37.56 78.03 86.90
CA GLU A 108 -37.94 76.63 86.69
C GLU A 108 -37.36 76.04 85.39
N CYS A 109 -36.97 76.88 84.41
CA CYS A 109 -36.11 76.44 83.29
C CYS A 109 -34.79 75.83 83.78
N LEU A 110 -34.09 76.53 84.69
CA LEU A 110 -32.81 76.07 85.22
C LEU A 110 -33.01 74.90 86.20
N GLN A 111 -33.97 75.00 87.13
CA GLN A 111 -34.19 74.00 88.17
C GLN A 111 -34.72 72.66 87.63
N ARG A 112 -35.49 72.64 86.53
CA ARG A 112 -36.11 71.41 86.00
C ARG A 112 -35.44 70.85 84.75
N TYR A 113 -34.75 71.68 83.97
CA TYR A 113 -34.14 71.25 82.70
C TYR A 113 -32.64 71.58 82.59
N GLY A 114 -32.02 72.21 83.60
CA GLY A 114 -30.61 72.64 83.56
C GLY A 114 -30.30 73.78 82.59
N ILE A 115 -31.29 74.27 81.83
CA ILE A 115 -31.07 75.22 80.73
C ILE A 115 -31.31 76.66 81.18
N GLN A 116 -30.38 77.55 80.84
CA GLN A 116 -30.52 78.99 81.10
C GLN A 116 -31.73 79.58 80.36
N PRO A 117 -32.62 80.33 81.03
CA PRO A 117 -33.82 80.87 80.41
C PRO A 117 -33.52 81.95 79.35
N ARG A 118 -34.07 81.78 78.14
CA ARG A 118 -34.10 82.84 77.12
C ARG A 118 -35.25 83.80 77.43
N ARG A 119 -34.89 84.98 77.95
CA ARG A 119 -35.79 86.10 78.26
C ARG A 119 -36.31 86.77 76.99
N GLY A 120 -37.59 87.13 76.99
CA GLY A 120 -38.24 87.78 75.84
C GLY A 120 -38.64 86.77 74.75
N LYS A 121 -38.66 87.23 73.49
CA LYS A 121 -38.95 86.37 72.32
C LYS A 121 -37.77 85.41 72.08
N PRO A 122 -38.00 84.13 71.73
CA PRO A 122 -36.95 83.19 71.34
C PRO A 122 -35.95 83.75 70.33
N THR A 123 -34.66 83.55 70.64
CA THR A 123 -33.49 83.83 69.79
C THR A 123 -32.46 82.73 70.01
N TYR A 124 -31.63 82.47 69.00
CA TYR A 124 -30.69 81.36 68.97
C TYR A 124 -29.26 81.83 68.61
N ARG A 125 -28.25 81.10 69.05
CA ARG A 125 -26.81 81.36 68.80
C ARG A 125 -26.19 80.43 67.75
N HIS A 126 -26.73 79.22 67.59
CA HIS A 126 -26.26 78.20 66.64
C HIS A 126 -27.46 77.36 66.16
N ASP A 127 -27.28 76.63 65.05
CA ASP A 127 -28.41 76.02 64.35
C ASP A 127 -29.03 74.85 65.11
N SER A 128 -28.24 74.12 65.90
CA SER A 128 -28.72 73.05 66.79
C SER A 128 -29.20 73.51 68.17
N GLU A 129 -29.13 74.81 68.52
CA GLU A 129 -29.37 75.26 69.91
C GLU A 129 -30.78 74.93 70.41
N VAL A 130 -30.87 74.20 71.53
CA VAL A 130 -32.12 73.91 72.24
C VAL A 130 -32.25 74.82 73.45
N ILE A 131 -33.32 75.61 73.49
CA ILE A 131 -33.52 76.65 74.53
C ILE A 131 -34.66 76.31 75.50
N CYS A 132 -34.69 76.97 76.64
CA CYS A 132 -35.86 77.07 77.51
C CYS A 132 -36.40 78.50 77.57
N THR A 133 -37.72 78.68 77.57
CA THR A 133 -38.34 80.01 77.75
C THR A 133 -39.61 79.97 78.61
N SER A 134 -39.80 81.03 79.39
CA SER A 134 -41.03 81.29 80.16
C SER A 134 -42.07 82.10 79.38
N TYR A 135 -41.69 82.68 78.24
CA TYR A 135 -42.48 83.68 77.50
C TYR A 135 -43.88 83.19 77.09
N TYR A 136 -43.95 81.96 76.58
CA TYR A 136 -45.19 81.33 76.12
C TYR A 136 -45.96 80.57 77.21
N SER A 137 -45.37 80.39 78.39
CA SER A 137 -45.97 79.68 79.52
C SER A 137 -46.66 80.60 80.53
N LYS A 138 -46.82 81.90 80.22
CA LYS A 138 -47.52 82.86 81.10
C LYS A 138 -49.01 82.53 81.22
N LEU A 139 -49.56 82.72 82.43
CA LEU A 139 -50.95 82.39 82.78
C LEU A 139 -51.99 83.10 81.89
N ASN A 140 -51.73 84.35 81.50
CA ASN A 140 -52.58 85.09 80.58
C ASN A 140 -52.19 84.80 79.11
N PRO A 141 -53.15 84.72 78.17
CA PRO A 141 -54.60 84.70 78.41
C PRO A 141 -55.07 83.36 79.01
N LEU A 142 -56.18 83.39 79.76
CA LEU A 142 -56.76 82.22 80.42
C LEU A 142 -57.46 81.24 79.46
N GLU A 143 -57.74 81.67 78.24
CA GLU A 143 -58.27 80.86 77.13
C GLU A 143 -57.66 81.35 75.80
N GLY A 144 -57.71 80.53 74.75
CA GLY A 144 -57.32 80.92 73.39
C GLY A 144 -55.83 81.22 73.18
N GLY A 145 -54.98 80.99 74.18
CA GLY A 145 -53.57 81.38 74.15
C GLY A 145 -52.73 80.59 73.14
N GLU A 146 -52.04 81.31 72.26
CA GLU A 146 -51.16 80.71 71.24
C GLU A 146 -49.69 80.60 71.70
N ILE A 147 -48.99 79.64 71.10
CA ILE A 147 -47.55 79.39 71.24
C ILE A 147 -46.97 79.17 69.83
N HIS A 148 -45.97 79.97 69.46
CA HIS A 148 -45.36 79.96 68.13
C HIS A 148 -43.89 79.55 68.23
N THR A 149 -43.57 78.37 67.70
CA THR A 149 -42.25 77.74 67.79
C THR A 149 -41.63 77.65 66.40
N SER A 150 -40.69 78.55 66.11
CA SER A 150 -39.93 78.55 64.86
C SER A 150 -38.65 77.74 65.02
N LEU A 151 -38.47 76.71 64.20
CA LEU A 151 -37.27 75.88 64.18
C LEU A 151 -36.20 76.43 63.22
N VAL A 152 -36.60 77.23 62.23
CA VAL A 152 -35.71 77.83 61.22
C VAL A 152 -35.47 79.33 61.47
N ASN A 153 -36.52 80.15 61.49
CA ASN A 153 -36.36 81.60 61.60
C ASN A 153 -35.74 81.98 62.96
N GLY A 154 -34.69 82.81 62.92
CA GLY A 154 -33.93 83.27 64.09
C GLY A 154 -32.65 82.48 64.36
N ARG A 155 -32.32 81.46 63.55
CA ARG A 155 -31.04 80.71 63.60
C ARG A 155 -30.08 81.19 62.50
N PRO A 156 -28.74 81.14 62.70
CA PRO A 156 -27.77 81.68 61.74
C PRO A 156 -27.87 81.08 60.33
N GLY A 157 -27.85 79.74 60.19
CA GLY A 157 -27.81 79.05 58.90
C GLY A 157 -29.12 79.08 58.10
N ALA A 158 -30.16 79.78 58.60
CA ALA A 158 -31.44 79.91 57.91
C ALA A 158 -31.35 80.67 56.58
N ALA A 159 -30.33 81.50 56.37
CA ALA A 159 -30.07 82.18 55.11
C ALA A 159 -29.24 81.34 54.12
N GLU A 160 -28.28 80.56 54.63
CA GLU A 160 -27.23 79.88 53.86
C GLU A 160 -27.48 78.37 53.67
N GLY A 161 -28.46 77.79 54.37
CA GLY A 161 -28.86 76.39 54.20
C GLY A 161 -27.83 75.41 54.74
N SER A 162 -27.32 75.63 55.97
CA SER A 162 -26.35 74.75 56.63
C SER A 162 -26.85 73.30 56.77
N GLU A 163 -25.92 72.34 56.72
CA GLU A 163 -26.27 70.93 56.99
C GLU A 163 -26.67 70.71 58.46
N GLU A 164 -26.11 71.47 59.40
CA GLU A 164 -26.53 71.45 60.81
C GLU A 164 -28.02 71.79 60.96
N LEU A 165 -28.51 72.85 60.28
CA LEU A 165 -29.93 73.22 60.30
C LEU A 165 -30.80 72.22 59.54
N LYS A 166 -30.32 71.70 58.39
CA LYS A 166 -31.00 70.64 57.63
C LYS A 166 -31.14 69.35 58.43
N GLU A 167 -30.22 69.05 59.35
CA GLU A 167 -30.27 67.88 60.23
C GLU A 167 -31.08 68.15 61.50
N PHE A 168 -30.95 69.32 62.12
CA PHE A 168 -31.75 69.72 63.29
C PHE A 168 -33.26 69.75 62.99
N THR A 169 -33.63 70.17 61.78
CA THR A 169 -35.04 70.23 61.33
C THR A 169 -35.62 68.90 60.84
N LYS A 170 -34.82 67.85 60.65
CA LYS A 170 -35.32 66.52 60.25
C LYS A 170 -36.15 65.86 61.36
N ALA A 171 -37.28 65.29 61.01
CA ALA A 171 -38.07 64.41 61.86
C ALA A 171 -38.92 63.43 61.02
N ARG A 172 -39.13 62.22 61.55
CA ARG A 172 -40.29 61.36 61.20
C ARG A 172 -41.40 61.47 62.27
N TYR A 173 -41.06 61.80 63.51
CA TYR A 173 -42.00 61.84 64.64
C TYR A 173 -41.85 63.13 65.45
N VAL A 174 -42.97 63.68 65.94
CA VAL A 174 -42.98 64.87 66.82
C VAL A 174 -43.88 64.60 68.03
N ARG A 175 -43.44 65.04 69.21
CA ARG A 175 -44.11 64.79 70.48
C ARG A 175 -44.11 66.04 71.36
N MET A 176 -45.21 66.27 72.06
CA MET A 176 -45.31 67.28 73.11
C MET A 176 -45.45 66.59 74.47
N ARG A 177 -44.50 66.82 75.37
CA ARG A 177 -44.48 66.24 76.72
C ARG A 177 -44.90 67.31 77.73
N LEU A 178 -46.19 67.36 78.08
CA LEU A 178 -46.75 68.32 79.03
C LEU A 178 -46.48 67.84 80.47
N GLN A 179 -45.93 68.70 81.34
CA GLN A 179 -45.34 68.29 82.65
C GLN A 179 -45.82 69.09 83.88
N LYS A 180 -46.59 70.16 83.68
CA LYS A 180 -47.16 71.01 84.76
C LYS A 180 -48.33 71.83 84.21
N ILE A 181 -49.50 71.76 84.85
CA ILE A 181 -50.65 72.63 84.53
C ILE A 181 -50.41 74.00 85.19
N ARG A 182 -51.00 75.06 84.65
CA ARG A 182 -51.04 76.37 85.32
C ARG A 182 -52.14 76.39 86.39
N THR A 183 -51.73 76.43 87.65
CA THR A 183 -52.60 76.62 88.81
C THR A 183 -52.62 78.09 89.26
N LEU A 184 -53.60 78.43 90.11
CA LEU A 184 -53.54 79.63 90.94
C LEU A 184 -52.83 79.25 92.26
N ASN A 185 -52.01 80.13 92.81
CA ASN A 185 -51.01 79.79 93.84
C ASN A 185 -51.56 79.53 95.27
N ALA A 186 -52.83 79.15 95.42
CA ALA A 186 -53.49 79.01 96.74
C ALA A 186 -53.81 77.55 97.15
N ASP A 187 -54.12 76.66 96.19
CA ASP A 187 -54.92 75.45 96.48
C ASP A 187 -54.12 74.12 96.65
N LEU A 188 -52.78 74.11 96.58
CA LEU A 188 -51.97 72.88 96.61
C LEU A 188 -50.62 73.04 97.35
N MET A 189 -50.59 72.74 98.66
CA MET A 189 -49.37 72.68 99.48
C MET A 189 -49.36 71.44 100.39
N GLY A 190 -48.19 70.78 100.49
CA GLY A 190 -47.95 69.52 101.23
C GLY A 190 -47.89 68.28 100.32
N SER A 191 -46.87 67.42 100.34
CA SER A 191 -45.66 67.37 101.19
C SER A 191 -44.45 66.73 100.46
N HIS A 192 -43.26 66.92 101.03
CA HIS A 192 -41.91 66.44 100.66
C HIS A 192 -41.73 64.88 100.65
N LEU A 193 -40.63 64.22 100.23
CA LEU A 193 -39.25 64.60 99.81
C LEU A 193 -38.53 63.45 99.04
N GLY A 194 -37.51 63.76 98.20
CA GLY A 194 -36.32 62.89 97.96
C GLY A 194 -36.31 61.90 96.77
N ARG A 195 -35.12 61.42 96.36
CA ARG A 195 -34.29 61.93 95.23
C ARG A 195 -33.12 60.95 94.91
N GLY A 196 -32.74 60.80 93.61
CA GLY A 196 -31.62 59.96 93.14
C GLY A 196 -32.13 58.68 92.43
N GLU A 197 -31.83 58.33 91.17
CA GLU A 197 -30.84 58.78 90.15
C GLU A 197 -29.36 58.62 90.54
N ASP A 198 -28.45 58.19 89.64
CA ASP A 198 -28.57 57.43 88.37
C ASP A 198 -27.17 56.95 87.91
N GLY A 199 -27.09 55.77 87.27
CA GLY A 199 -26.14 55.42 86.20
C GLY A 199 -24.62 55.63 86.39
N SER A 200 -23.80 55.63 85.33
CA SER A 200 -23.88 54.93 84.02
C SER A 200 -22.66 55.29 83.14
N ARG A 201 -22.10 54.31 82.41
CA ARG A 201 -21.10 54.45 81.32
C ARG A 201 -19.73 55.10 81.67
N GLY A 202 -18.67 54.90 80.90
CA GLY A 202 -18.47 53.95 79.78
C GLY A 202 -17.47 54.42 78.72
N GLU A 203 -17.05 53.47 77.87
CA GLU A 203 -16.49 53.67 76.52
C GLU A 203 -15.18 54.49 76.38
N GLY A 204 -14.03 53.79 76.43
CA GLY A 204 -12.82 54.19 75.69
C GLY A 204 -12.88 53.72 74.23
N ARG A 205 -12.02 54.24 73.33
CA ARG A 205 -12.07 53.90 71.89
C ARG A 205 -10.72 53.99 71.16
N ARG A 206 -10.54 53.05 70.21
CA ARG A 206 -9.51 52.93 69.17
C ARG A 206 -8.14 52.37 69.55
N ASP A 207 -7.60 51.70 68.55
CA ASP A 207 -6.57 50.66 68.60
C ASP A 207 -5.25 51.19 68.04
N ASN A 208 -4.12 50.62 68.48
CA ASN A 208 -2.85 50.77 67.77
C ASN A 208 -1.83 49.66 68.13
N VAL A 209 -1.64 48.69 67.21
CA VAL A 209 -0.34 48.12 66.75
C VAL A 209 0.75 47.92 67.84
N ASN A 210 1.21 46.70 68.18
CA ASN A 210 2.03 45.79 67.34
C ASN A 210 2.49 44.49 68.07
N TYR A 211 3.20 43.61 67.32
CA TYR A 211 4.21 42.59 67.75
C TYR A 211 3.85 41.42 68.71
N GLU A 212 3.83 40.22 68.12
CA GLU A 212 4.70 39.03 68.40
C GLU A 212 4.61 38.18 69.70
N TYR A 213 4.65 36.85 69.48
CA TYR A 213 4.93 35.69 70.38
C TYR A 213 3.86 35.06 71.31
N GLU A 214 4.02 33.73 71.42
CA GLU A 214 3.63 32.77 72.49
C GLU A 214 2.14 32.40 72.73
N ASP A 215 1.75 31.24 72.18
CA ASP A 215 1.26 30.00 72.85
C ASP A 215 0.05 29.96 73.83
N GLU A 216 -0.31 28.71 74.18
CA GLU A 216 -1.27 28.18 75.18
C GLU A 216 -2.76 27.99 74.78
N ASP A 217 -3.24 26.77 75.09
CA ASP A 217 -4.47 26.07 74.69
C ASP A 217 -5.69 26.27 75.65
N GLU A 218 -6.81 25.54 75.41
CA GLU A 218 -7.91 25.20 76.36
C GLU A 218 -8.86 26.37 76.83
N GLU A 219 -10.13 26.22 77.26
CA GLU A 219 -11.22 25.22 77.10
C GLU A 219 -12.64 25.81 77.44
N GLU A 220 -13.71 25.10 77.03
CA GLU A 220 -15.17 24.96 77.41
C GLU A 220 -16.08 26.02 78.16
N GLU A 221 -17.36 26.09 77.67
CA GLU A 221 -18.76 26.44 78.16
C GLU A 221 -19.02 27.47 79.32
N GLU A 222 -20.20 27.77 79.95
CA GLU A 222 -21.61 27.27 80.07
C GLU A 222 -22.63 28.47 80.31
N ASP A 223 -23.93 28.25 80.65
CA ASP A 223 -25.09 29.21 80.67
C ASP A 223 -25.81 29.42 82.07
N ASP A 224 -26.89 30.28 82.13
CA ASP A 224 -28.16 30.21 82.96
C ASP A 224 -28.74 31.36 83.91
N GLU A 225 -30.10 31.55 83.82
CA GLU A 225 -31.22 32.01 84.74
C GLU A 225 -31.47 33.47 85.37
N ASP A 226 -32.56 33.66 86.20
CA ASP A 226 -33.57 34.80 86.17
C ASP A 226 -34.23 35.32 87.56
N TYR A 227 -35.17 36.34 87.53
CA TYR A 227 -36.37 36.69 88.43
C TYR A 227 -36.55 37.97 89.38
N ILE A 228 -37.72 38.72 89.25
CA ILE A 228 -38.56 39.58 90.23
C ILE A 228 -38.10 41.00 90.78
N GLY A 229 -38.89 42.03 91.24
CA GLY A 229 -40.33 42.49 91.11
C GLY A 229 -41.03 43.40 92.24
N ARG A 230 -41.80 44.49 91.89
CA ARG A 230 -42.87 45.32 92.64
C ARG A 230 -42.51 46.52 93.62
N GLU A 231 -43.34 47.43 94.24
CA GLU A 231 -44.80 47.92 94.27
C GLU A 231 -44.99 49.42 94.83
N ASP A 232 -46.21 49.99 95.12
CA ASP A 232 -46.50 51.47 95.41
C ASP A 232 -47.82 51.86 96.22
N ARG A 233 -47.91 53.03 96.96
CA ARG A 233 -49.14 53.68 97.56
C ARG A 233 -49.07 55.17 98.05
N LEU A 234 -49.99 56.09 97.61
CA LEU A 234 -50.71 57.17 98.40
C LEU A 234 -51.60 58.13 97.51
N ARG A 235 -52.63 58.85 98.05
CA ARG A 235 -53.53 59.79 97.28
C ARG A 235 -54.27 60.89 98.10
N ALA A 236 -54.52 62.06 97.47
CA ALA A 236 -55.26 63.24 98.02
C ALA A 236 -56.70 63.48 97.47
N ASP A 237 -57.34 64.62 97.76
CA ASP A 237 -58.77 64.95 97.50
C ASP A 237 -59.18 65.15 95.99
N PRO A 238 -60.44 64.91 95.58
CA PRO A 238 -60.91 65.09 94.19
C PRO A 238 -61.48 66.47 93.81
N SER A 239 -61.88 67.32 94.75
CA SER A 239 -62.71 68.52 94.50
C SER A 239 -61.97 69.64 93.76
N VAL A 240 -60.86 70.12 94.34
CA VAL A 240 -59.95 71.12 93.77
C VAL A 240 -59.44 70.68 92.38
N THR A 241 -59.09 69.40 92.26
CA THR A 241 -58.39 68.86 91.09
C THR A 241 -59.17 69.00 89.77
N ARG A 242 -60.51 69.01 89.82
CA ARG A 242 -61.37 69.12 88.62
C ARG A 242 -61.29 70.46 87.89
N ARG A 243 -60.79 71.53 88.53
CA ARG A 243 -60.66 72.86 87.90
C ARG A 243 -59.43 73.01 87.01
N TYR A 244 -58.45 72.12 87.12
CA TYR A 244 -57.18 72.22 86.39
C TYR A 244 -57.08 71.17 85.29
N PHE A 245 -57.04 71.64 84.05
CA PHE A 245 -56.98 70.80 82.86
C PHE A 245 -56.20 71.45 81.73
N TYR A 246 -55.70 70.64 80.80
CA TYR A 246 -55.20 71.12 79.51
C TYR A 246 -56.33 71.10 78.48
N SER A 247 -56.46 72.17 77.70
CA SER A 247 -57.31 72.20 76.52
C SER A 247 -56.63 72.82 75.32
N ILE A 248 -56.62 72.09 74.21
CA ILE A 248 -55.98 72.46 72.94
C ILE A 248 -57.06 72.52 71.86
N LYS A 249 -56.89 73.43 70.89
CA LYS A 249 -57.79 73.70 69.76
C LYS A 249 -57.20 73.26 68.42
N ASP A 250 -55.92 73.56 68.21
CA ASP A 250 -55.20 73.32 66.97
C ASP A 250 -53.70 73.11 67.27
N ILE A 251 -53.09 72.21 66.52
CA ILE A 251 -51.64 72.04 66.43
C ILE A 251 -51.27 72.01 64.96
N SER A 252 -50.49 72.98 64.51
CA SER A 252 -50.10 73.16 63.12
C SER A 252 -48.59 72.99 62.94
N ILE A 253 -48.18 72.04 62.09
CA ILE A 253 -46.78 71.72 61.79
C ILE A 253 -46.49 72.06 60.31
N GLY A 254 -45.50 72.91 60.05
CA GLY A 254 -45.11 73.27 58.68
C GLY A 254 -43.77 72.65 58.27
N GLY A 255 -43.68 72.05 57.08
CA GLY A 255 -42.44 71.44 56.59
C GLY A 255 -42.46 71.02 55.12
N ARG A 256 -41.42 70.30 54.70
CA ARG A 256 -41.29 69.66 53.37
C ARG A 256 -40.67 68.27 53.49
N CYS A 257 -40.98 67.37 52.55
CA CYS A 257 -40.34 66.05 52.45
C CYS A 257 -38.89 66.15 51.92
N VAL A 258 -38.08 65.11 52.14
CA VAL A 258 -36.67 65.03 51.72
C VAL A 258 -36.50 64.01 50.60
N CYS A 259 -36.23 64.49 49.37
CA CYS A 259 -36.15 63.66 48.14
C CYS A 259 -34.84 63.83 47.35
N ASN A 260 -33.76 64.31 48.00
CA ASN A 260 -32.39 64.41 47.47
C ASN A 260 -32.23 65.08 46.08
N GLY A 261 -33.19 65.91 45.65
CA GLY A 261 -33.19 66.57 44.34
C GLY A 261 -33.70 65.71 43.17
N HIS A 262 -34.17 64.48 43.42
CA HIS A 262 -34.71 63.58 42.38
C HIS A 262 -36.25 63.53 42.34
N ALA A 263 -36.98 64.25 43.19
CA ALA A 263 -38.44 64.36 43.09
C ALA A 263 -38.90 65.81 43.21
N ARG A 264 -39.95 66.17 42.45
CA ARG A 264 -40.58 67.50 42.49
C ARG A 264 -41.68 67.60 43.54
N ASP A 265 -42.30 66.48 43.90
CA ASP A 265 -43.40 66.42 44.86
C ASP A 265 -43.49 65.05 45.56
N CYS A 266 -44.27 64.99 46.64
CA CYS A 266 -44.48 63.82 47.48
C CYS A 266 -45.94 63.41 47.50
N THR A 267 -46.29 62.51 46.58
CA THR A 267 -47.63 61.95 46.40
C THR A 267 -48.04 61.06 47.56
N VAL A 268 -49.33 60.98 47.84
CA VAL A 268 -49.90 59.98 48.75
C VAL A 268 -49.93 58.63 48.02
N ASP A 269 -49.30 57.63 48.63
CA ASP A 269 -49.34 56.24 48.20
C ASP A 269 -50.73 55.62 48.43
N THR A 270 -51.21 54.83 47.46
CA THR A 270 -52.60 54.34 47.43
C THR A 270 -52.86 53.14 48.32
N GLU A 271 -51.84 52.37 48.71
CA GLU A 271 -52.02 51.18 49.55
C GLU A 271 -51.85 51.52 51.04
N SER A 272 -50.88 52.39 51.36
CA SER A 272 -50.53 52.75 52.73
C SER A 272 -51.13 54.08 53.22
N GLY A 273 -51.56 54.96 52.31
CA GLY A 273 -52.01 56.32 52.63
C GLY A 273 -50.87 57.28 53.02
N LEU A 274 -49.62 56.86 52.82
CA LEU A 274 -48.40 57.54 53.27
C LEU A 274 -47.85 58.45 52.17
N ARG A 275 -47.33 59.64 52.51
CA ARG A 275 -46.66 60.50 51.51
C ARG A 275 -45.23 60.01 51.25
N LYS A 276 -44.91 59.77 49.98
CA LYS A 276 -43.60 59.30 49.48
C LYS A 276 -43.13 60.16 48.30
N CYS A 277 -41.83 60.41 48.21
CA CYS A 277 -41.19 61.07 47.07
C CYS A 277 -41.52 60.37 45.76
N ARG A 278 -42.05 61.11 44.78
CA ARG A 278 -42.20 60.61 43.41
C ARG A 278 -40.88 60.75 42.67
N CYS A 279 -40.01 59.74 42.80
CA CYS A 279 -38.67 59.77 42.21
C CYS A 279 -38.73 59.82 40.67
N GLU A 280 -38.11 60.86 40.12
CA GLU A 280 -37.70 61.02 38.72
C GLU A 280 -36.22 60.58 38.59
N HIS A 281 -35.54 60.97 37.51
CA HIS A 281 -34.07 60.83 37.36
C HIS A 281 -33.55 59.38 37.48
N ASN A 282 -34.41 58.37 37.28
CA ASN A 282 -34.11 56.94 37.47
C ASN A 282 -33.54 56.58 38.86
N ALA A 283 -33.85 57.40 39.86
CA ALA A 283 -33.56 57.14 41.26
C ALA A 283 -34.72 56.35 41.91
N CYS A 284 -34.37 55.48 42.85
CA CYS A 284 -35.26 54.63 43.62
C CYS A 284 -34.99 54.82 45.13
N GLY A 285 -35.88 54.31 45.99
CA GLY A 285 -35.77 54.42 47.45
C GLY A 285 -37.00 55.04 48.11
N GLU A 286 -36.84 55.53 49.34
CA GLU A 286 -37.87 56.36 50.01
C GLU A 286 -37.71 57.84 49.67
N GLY A 287 -36.51 58.38 49.88
CA GLY A 287 -36.08 59.74 49.56
C GLY A 287 -35.27 59.83 48.25
N CYS A 288 -35.39 58.83 47.38
CA CYS A 288 -34.66 58.71 46.11
C CYS A 288 -33.12 58.63 46.28
N GLU A 289 -32.67 57.98 47.34
CA GLU A 289 -31.29 57.86 47.82
C GLU A 289 -30.37 56.87 47.07
N GLN A 290 -30.89 56.15 46.07
CA GLN A 290 -30.14 55.17 45.28
C GLN A 290 -30.59 55.17 43.82
N CYS A 291 -29.80 54.60 42.91
CA CYS A 291 -30.23 54.36 41.53
C CYS A 291 -31.16 53.14 41.46
N CYS A 292 -32.11 53.13 40.53
CA CYS A 292 -32.95 51.95 40.29
C CYS A 292 -32.12 50.76 39.74
N PRO A 293 -32.55 49.49 39.88
CA PRO A 293 -31.67 48.32 39.73
C PRO A 293 -30.90 48.17 38.41
N LEU A 294 -31.45 48.64 37.29
CA LEU A 294 -30.78 48.61 35.97
C LEU A 294 -29.98 49.88 35.65
N PHE A 295 -29.96 50.87 36.55
CA PHE A 295 -29.44 52.23 36.32
C PHE A 295 -28.12 52.52 37.06
N ASN A 296 -27.31 51.48 37.27
CA ASN A 296 -26.04 51.55 37.99
C ASN A 296 -24.81 51.65 37.07
N GLN A 297 -24.92 52.29 35.89
CA GLN A 297 -23.77 52.50 35.00
C GLN A 297 -22.75 53.50 35.58
N ARG A 298 -23.21 54.36 36.51
CA ARG A 298 -22.45 55.38 37.24
C ARG A 298 -22.87 55.34 38.72
N PRO A 299 -22.05 55.84 39.67
CA PRO A 299 -22.46 55.97 41.05
C PRO A 299 -23.57 57.03 41.19
N TRP A 300 -24.50 56.80 42.13
CA TRP A 300 -25.59 57.73 42.45
C TRP A 300 -25.06 59.08 42.98
N GLN A 301 -25.71 60.18 42.59
CA GLN A 301 -25.38 61.53 43.05
C GLN A 301 -26.66 62.39 43.17
N PRO A 302 -26.81 63.22 44.23
CA PRO A 302 -28.00 64.05 44.45
C PRO A 302 -28.38 64.92 43.25
N GLY A 303 -29.61 64.74 42.75
CA GLY A 303 -30.17 65.49 41.63
C GLY A 303 -29.67 65.08 40.24
N VAL A 304 -28.72 64.15 40.12
CA VAL A 304 -28.17 63.68 38.83
C VAL A 304 -28.94 62.46 38.33
N PRO A 305 -29.34 62.40 37.04
CA PRO A 305 -29.95 61.20 36.46
C PRO A 305 -29.05 59.96 36.47
N CYS A 306 -29.56 58.86 36.99
CA CYS A 306 -28.92 57.55 36.92
C CYS A 306 -28.99 56.98 35.49
N GLN A 307 -27.87 56.42 35.00
CA GLN A 307 -27.73 55.90 33.63
C GLN A 307 -27.88 54.37 33.60
N SER A 308 -28.67 53.86 32.65
CA SER A 308 -28.88 52.42 32.43
C SER A 308 -27.61 51.69 31.99
N CYS A 309 -27.40 50.49 32.51
CA CYS A 309 -26.36 49.57 32.06
C CYS A 309 -26.74 48.88 30.74
N HIS A 310 -25.77 48.64 29.85
CA HIS A 310 -26.03 47.90 28.60
C HIS A 310 -25.78 46.39 28.78
N CYS A 311 -26.76 45.66 29.31
CA CYS A 311 -26.65 44.22 29.57
C CYS A 311 -27.23 43.32 28.44
N HIS A 312 -27.23 43.79 27.19
CA HIS A 312 -27.80 43.13 25.99
C HIS A 312 -29.27 42.63 26.11
N GLY A 313 -30.01 43.01 27.17
CA GLY A 313 -31.35 42.50 27.49
C GLY A 313 -31.39 41.31 28.45
N HIS A 314 -30.23 40.76 28.83
CA HIS A 314 -30.10 39.48 29.57
C HIS A 314 -29.94 39.62 31.08
N ALA A 315 -29.96 40.83 31.62
CA ALA A 315 -29.99 41.08 33.07
C ALA A 315 -31.03 42.17 33.41
N PRO A 316 -31.95 41.92 34.37
CA PRO A 316 -32.93 42.92 34.81
C PRO A 316 -32.35 43.95 35.78
N ALA A 317 -31.12 43.75 36.25
CA ALA A 317 -30.40 44.62 37.16
C ALA A 317 -28.88 44.51 36.92
N CYS A 318 -28.16 45.54 37.31
CA CYS A 318 -26.70 45.63 37.26
C CYS A 318 -26.18 46.28 38.55
N LYS A 319 -24.92 46.04 38.90
CA LYS A 319 -24.23 46.71 40.01
C LYS A 319 -23.15 47.65 39.46
N TYR A 320 -22.96 48.81 40.08
CA TYR A 320 -21.81 49.66 39.79
C TYR A 320 -20.55 49.08 40.44
N ASP A 321 -19.53 48.83 39.64
CA ASP A 321 -18.21 48.37 40.06
C ASP A 321 -17.14 49.38 39.59
N PRO A 322 -16.30 49.91 40.51
CA PRO A 322 -15.30 50.91 40.19
C PRO A 322 -14.11 50.33 39.39
N GLU A 323 -13.81 49.04 39.52
CA GLU A 323 -12.74 48.37 38.79
C GLU A 323 -13.16 48.09 37.35
N VAL A 324 -14.42 47.70 37.13
CA VAL A 324 -15.03 47.63 35.79
C VAL A 324 -14.99 49.00 35.09
N ALA A 325 -15.24 50.08 35.84
CA ALA A 325 -15.12 51.45 35.33
C ALA A 325 -13.68 51.86 35.02
N ARG A 326 -12.72 51.48 35.87
CA ARG A 326 -11.27 51.72 35.67
C ARG A 326 -10.74 50.97 34.44
N ALA A 327 -11.20 49.73 34.24
CA ALA A 327 -10.86 48.87 33.10
C ALA A 327 -11.58 49.24 31.80
N ARG A 328 -12.60 50.11 31.84
CA ARG A 328 -13.50 50.42 30.70
C ARG A 328 -14.16 49.16 30.11
N ALA A 329 -14.55 48.21 30.96
CA ALA A 329 -15.09 46.92 30.51
C ALA A 329 -16.63 46.92 30.35
N SER A 330 -17.33 47.89 30.94
CA SER A 330 -18.79 48.06 30.80
C SER A 330 -19.14 49.02 29.67
N MET A 331 -20.20 48.68 28.94
CA MET A 331 -20.77 49.44 27.83
C MET A 331 -21.96 50.30 28.29
N ASP A 332 -22.02 51.54 27.82
CA ASP A 332 -23.17 52.43 28.03
C ASP A 332 -24.24 52.27 26.91
N PRO A 333 -25.46 52.83 27.07
CA PRO A 333 -26.54 52.66 26.09
C PRO A 333 -26.24 53.21 24.69
N ASP A 334 -25.24 54.07 24.55
CA ASP A 334 -24.77 54.65 23.29
C ASP A 334 -23.71 53.74 22.60
N GLY A 335 -23.43 52.57 23.18
CA GLY A 335 -22.47 51.58 22.67
C GLY A 335 -21.02 51.86 23.05
N VAL A 336 -20.76 52.82 23.96
CA VAL A 336 -19.40 53.25 24.31
C VAL A 336 -18.94 52.56 25.58
N TYR A 337 -17.72 52.04 25.57
CA TYR A 337 -17.09 51.37 26.72
C TYR A 337 -16.68 52.37 27.82
N ARG A 338 -17.66 52.82 28.61
CA ARG A 338 -17.54 53.80 29.71
C ARG A 338 -18.57 53.52 30.80
N GLY A 339 -18.14 53.59 32.06
CA GLY A 339 -18.98 53.30 33.22
C GLY A 339 -18.64 51.95 33.85
N GLY A 340 -19.33 51.62 34.95
CA GLY A 340 -19.02 50.47 35.81
C GLY A 340 -20.13 49.45 35.95
N GLY A 341 -21.17 49.50 35.11
CA GLY A 341 -22.32 48.61 35.24
C GLY A 341 -21.98 47.17 34.86
N GLY A 342 -21.86 46.29 35.85
CA GLY A 342 -21.62 44.86 35.66
C GLY A 342 -22.87 44.02 35.93
N ALA A 343 -23.05 42.96 35.13
CA ALA A 343 -24.00 41.88 35.38
C ALA A 343 -23.30 40.60 35.85
N HIS A 344 -23.98 39.78 36.66
CA HIS A 344 -23.41 38.55 37.24
C HIS A 344 -23.64 37.28 36.39
N THR A 345 -24.29 37.38 35.23
CA THR A 345 -24.85 36.22 34.50
C THR A 345 -23.91 35.55 33.49
N THR A 346 -22.95 36.28 32.91
CA THR A 346 -21.65 35.82 32.33
C THR A 346 -21.14 36.90 31.36
N GLY A 347 -19.91 37.39 31.55
CA GLY A 347 -19.43 38.60 30.87
C GLY A 347 -19.99 39.88 31.51
N VAL A 348 -19.26 40.99 31.39
CA VAL A 348 -19.60 42.25 32.09
C VAL A 348 -20.94 42.81 31.61
N ASN A 349 -21.22 42.66 30.32
CA ASN A 349 -22.38 43.20 29.60
C ASN A 349 -23.36 42.10 29.19
N CYS A 350 -23.23 40.88 29.74
CA CYS A 350 -23.87 39.66 29.24
C CYS A 350 -23.43 39.26 27.80
N GLU A 351 -22.23 39.65 27.37
CA GLU A 351 -21.76 39.49 25.99
C GLU A 351 -21.22 38.08 25.64
N LYS A 352 -21.21 37.17 26.61
CA LYS A 352 -20.62 35.82 26.56
C LYS A 352 -21.60 34.76 27.05
N CYS A 353 -21.49 33.55 26.50
CA CYS A 353 -22.19 32.38 27.02
C CYS A 353 -21.43 31.77 28.20
N GLN A 354 -22.16 31.17 29.14
CA GLN A 354 -21.61 30.34 30.22
C GLN A 354 -20.94 29.08 29.66
N ASP A 355 -19.96 28.53 30.39
CA ASP A 355 -19.37 27.22 30.08
C ASP A 355 -20.43 26.14 29.86
N GLY A 356 -20.18 25.26 28.89
CA GLY A 356 -21.18 24.29 28.39
C GLY A 356 -22.21 24.90 27.42
N TRP A 357 -22.11 26.18 27.06
CA TRP A 357 -22.94 26.84 26.06
C TRP A 357 -22.09 27.68 25.07
N TYR A 358 -22.56 27.80 23.83
CA TYR A 358 -21.88 28.55 22.77
C TYR A 358 -22.85 29.45 22.00
N ARG A 359 -22.35 30.56 21.44
CA ARG A 359 -23.09 31.40 20.49
C ARG A 359 -22.75 30.96 19.06
N PRO A 360 -23.73 30.53 18.23
CA PRO A 360 -23.48 30.18 16.85
C PRO A 360 -23.02 31.38 16.01
N SER A 361 -22.23 31.13 14.97
CA SER A 361 -21.80 32.15 14.01
C SER A 361 -23.00 32.86 13.40
N GLY A 362 -22.99 34.21 13.40
CA GLY A 362 -24.07 35.04 12.85
C GLY A 362 -25.24 35.33 13.80
N VAL A 363 -25.23 34.81 15.03
CA VAL A 363 -26.20 35.17 16.09
C VAL A 363 -25.66 36.36 16.89
N SER A 364 -26.52 37.34 17.18
CA SER A 364 -26.16 38.55 17.94
C SER A 364 -26.07 38.30 19.44
N ALA A 365 -25.30 39.10 20.16
CA ALA A 365 -25.34 39.11 21.63
C ALA A 365 -26.69 39.63 22.18
N SER A 366 -27.36 40.53 21.43
CA SER A 366 -28.66 41.11 21.81
C SER A 366 -29.87 40.25 21.38
N ASP A 367 -29.67 39.08 20.75
CA ASP A 367 -30.77 38.18 20.41
C ASP A 367 -31.33 37.53 21.69
N SER A 368 -32.64 37.29 21.76
CA SER A 368 -33.33 36.85 22.98
C SER A 368 -32.90 35.48 23.54
N ASN A 369 -32.30 34.62 22.70
CA ASN A 369 -31.74 33.32 23.09
C ASN A 369 -30.44 33.08 22.29
N PRO A 370 -29.33 33.76 22.63
CA PRO A 370 -28.14 33.82 21.77
C PRO A 370 -27.22 32.60 21.97
N CYS A 371 -27.34 31.94 23.12
CA CYS A 371 -26.52 30.81 23.54
C CYS A 371 -27.26 29.48 23.34
N ARG A 372 -26.55 28.44 22.88
CA ARG A 372 -27.05 27.07 22.73
C ARG A 372 -26.15 26.11 23.51
N ALA A 373 -26.75 25.11 24.16
CA ALA A 373 -26.00 24.12 24.91
C ALA A 373 -25.06 23.31 24.01
N CYS A 374 -23.84 23.07 24.49
CA CYS A 374 -22.92 22.09 23.94
C CYS A 374 -23.55 20.69 23.94
N ARG A 375 -23.19 19.84 22.97
CA ARG A 375 -23.74 18.49 22.83
C ARG A 375 -22.64 17.44 22.70
N CYS A 376 -21.59 17.57 23.51
CA CYS A 376 -20.43 16.69 23.49
C CYS A 376 -20.78 15.30 24.04
N HIS A 377 -20.39 14.24 23.35
CA HIS A 377 -20.66 12.87 23.78
C HIS A 377 -19.66 12.46 24.88
N PRO A 378 -20.10 12.02 26.07
CA PRO A 378 -19.24 11.87 27.25
C PRO A 378 -18.08 10.88 27.04
N THR A 379 -18.29 9.80 26.28
CA THR A 379 -17.25 8.80 26.01
C THR A 379 -16.18 9.27 25.02
N GLY A 380 -16.53 10.11 24.04
CA GLY A 380 -15.64 10.48 22.93
C GLY A 380 -15.04 11.88 23.06
N SER A 381 -15.63 12.76 23.89
CA SER A 381 -15.09 14.09 24.20
C SER A 381 -14.18 14.06 25.43
N ILE A 382 -13.26 15.03 25.51
CA ILE A 382 -12.41 15.26 26.68
C ILE A 382 -13.19 16.02 27.77
N SER A 383 -14.11 16.90 27.36
CA SER A 383 -14.91 17.77 28.22
C SER A 383 -16.34 17.90 27.68
N PRO A 384 -17.35 18.16 28.53
CA PRO A 384 -18.68 18.58 28.07
C PRO A 384 -18.68 19.98 27.41
N ASN A 385 -17.62 20.77 27.60
CA ASN A 385 -17.49 22.10 27.00
C ASN A 385 -17.09 22.01 25.52
N CYS A 386 -17.56 22.98 24.74
CA CYS A 386 -17.34 23.10 23.31
C CYS A 386 -16.80 24.50 22.96
N ALA A 387 -16.14 24.63 21.81
CA ALA A 387 -15.48 25.85 21.36
C ALA A 387 -16.44 27.05 21.36
N SER A 388 -15.98 28.16 21.95
CA SER A 388 -16.77 29.40 22.03
C SER A 388 -16.81 30.13 20.69
N HIS A 389 -17.58 31.22 20.60
CA HIS A 389 -17.59 32.08 19.41
C HIS A 389 -16.22 32.75 19.13
N ASN A 390 -15.38 32.91 20.16
CA ASN A 390 -14.09 33.60 20.09
C ASN A 390 -12.96 32.65 20.53
N ASP A 391 -13.03 31.38 20.15
CA ASP A 391 -12.06 30.37 20.58
C ASP A 391 -10.65 30.60 19.99
N PRO A 392 -9.58 30.66 20.80
CA PRO A 392 -8.22 30.92 20.31
C PRO A 392 -7.68 29.88 19.32
N SER A 393 -8.26 28.66 19.29
CA SER A 393 -7.85 27.60 18.36
C SER A 393 -8.40 27.77 16.94
N GLY A 394 -9.34 28.70 16.71
CA GLY A 394 -10.08 28.83 15.45
C GLY A 394 -11.09 27.71 15.19
N ALA A 395 -11.35 26.83 16.17
CA ALA A 395 -12.34 25.77 16.05
C ALA A 395 -13.77 26.32 15.85
N PRO A 396 -14.64 25.70 15.02
CA PRO A 396 -15.98 26.20 14.77
C PRO A 396 -16.82 26.31 16.05
N PRO A 397 -17.59 27.40 16.28
CA PRO A 397 -18.37 27.57 17.50
C PRO A 397 -19.36 26.42 17.71
N GLY A 398 -19.29 25.77 18.88
CA GLY A 398 -20.07 24.59 19.21
C GLY A 398 -19.40 23.24 18.95
N SER A 399 -18.16 23.21 18.44
CA SER A 399 -17.39 21.98 18.25
C SER A 399 -16.76 21.48 19.55
N CYS A 400 -16.85 20.17 19.80
CA CYS A 400 -16.34 19.53 21.00
C CYS A 400 -14.89 19.05 20.83
N ILE A 401 -14.11 19.09 21.92
CA ILE A 401 -12.72 18.59 21.92
C ILE A 401 -12.75 17.06 22.05
N CYS A 402 -12.29 16.34 21.03
CA CYS A 402 -12.37 14.87 20.98
C CYS A 402 -11.14 14.18 21.56
N ARG A 403 -11.36 13.01 22.17
CA ARG A 403 -10.31 12.09 22.60
C ARG A 403 -9.61 11.48 21.38
N PRO A 404 -8.34 11.06 21.50
CA PRO A 404 -7.64 10.35 20.43
C PRO A 404 -8.46 9.15 19.91
N GLY A 405 -8.67 9.09 18.60
CA GLY A 405 -9.47 8.05 17.95
C GLY A 405 -10.98 8.35 17.79
N PHE A 406 -11.45 9.51 18.24
CA PHE A 406 -12.83 10.01 18.05
C PHE A 406 -12.84 11.28 17.18
N THR A 407 -13.94 11.58 16.50
CA THR A 407 -14.08 12.77 15.64
C THR A 407 -15.52 13.29 15.54
N GLY A 408 -15.70 14.39 14.81
CA GLY A 408 -16.97 15.05 14.58
C GLY A 408 -17.30 16.14 15.62
N PRO A 409 -18.27 17.02 15.32
CA PRO A 409 -18.53 18.21 16.14
C PRO A 409 -19.01 17.89 17.56
N ARG A 410 -19.42 16.65 17.83
CA ARG A 410 -19.84 16.15 19.16
C ARG A 410 -18.95 15.02 19.70
N CYS A 411 -17.95 14.57 18.94
CA CYS A 411 -17.15 13.39 19.26
C CYS A 411 -17.98 12.10 19.41
N ASP A 412 -19.07 11.98 18.63
CA ASP A 412 -20.07 10.91 18.63
C ASP A 412 -19.80 9.81 17.59
N ARG A 413 -18.59 9.80 17.00
CA ARG A 413 -18.12 8.83 16.01
C ARG A 413 -16.61 8.61 16.12
N CYS A 414 -16.13 7.48 15.62
CA CYS A 414 -14.70 7.19 15.54
C CYS A 414 -14.01 8.03 14.47
N ALA A 415 -12.73 8.36 14.69
CA ALA A 415 -11.87 8.95 13.67
C ALA A 415 -11.59 7.96 12.52
N ALA A 416 -11.14 8.48 11.37
CA ALA A 416 -10.77 7.65 10.22
C ALA A 416 -9.75 6.56 10.61
N GLY A 417 -9.90 5.37 10.03
CA GLY A 417 -9.16 4.18 10.43
C GLY A 417 -9.63 3.52 11.73
N ARG A 418 -10.75 3.97 12.34
CA ARG A 418 -11.36 3.35 13.52
C ARG A 418 -12.87 3.11 13.39
N ARG A 419 -13.38 2.08 14.08
CA ARG A 419 -14.78 1.60 14.06
C ARG A 419 -15.27 1.19 15.45
N ARG A 420 -16.56 0.83 15.57
CA ARG A 420 -17.23 0.32 16.80
C ARG A 420 -17.32 1.33 17.96
N PHE A 421 -17.70 2.58 17.68
CA PHE A 421 -18.16 3.51 18.71
C PHE A 421 -19.17 2.82 19.66
N PRO A 422 -19.05 2.95 21.00
CA PRO A 422 -18.15 3.86 21.73
C PRO A 422 -16.69 3.38 21.91
N GLU A 423 -16.37 2.14 21.59
CA GLU A 423 -15.05 1.52 21.77
C GLU A 423 -14.28 1.55 20.42
N CYS A 424 -13.68 2.70 20.09
CA CYS A 424 -13.11 2.97 18.76
C CYS A 424 -11.82 2.18 18.43
N GLU A 425 -11.98 0.87 18.19
CA GLU A 425 -11.00 -0.07 17.63
C GLU A 425 -10.45 0.40 16.28
N ALA A 426 -9.20 0.04 15.97
CA ALA A 426 -8.65 0.20 14.62
C ALA A 426 -9.37 -0.70 13.60
N CYS A 427 -9.53 -0.21 12.38
CA CYS A 427 -9.95 -1.02 11.24
C CYS A 427 -8.76 -1.83 10.72
N MET A 428 -8.94 -3.15 10.64
CA MET A 428 -7.95 -4.10 10.14
C MET A 428 -8.18 -4.33 8.64
N CYS A 429 -8.14 -3.27 7.83
CA CYS A 429 -8.31 -3.33 6.37
C CYS A 429 -7.05 -2.75 5.73
N ASP A 430 -6.44 -3.51 4.83
CA ASP A 430 -5.20 -3.14 4.15
C ASP A 430 -5.39 -1.84 3.32
N PRO A 431 -4.52 -0.83 3.44
CA PRO A 431 -4.58 0.39 2.63
C PRO A 431 -4.61 0.10 1.12
N ALA A 432 -3.82 -0.87 0.65
CA ALA A 432 -3.77 -1.23 -0.76
C ALA A 432 -5.07 -1.89 -1.27
N GLY A 433 -5.87 -2.45 -0.36
CA GLY A 433 -7.20 -2.98 -0.65
C GLY A 433 -8.35 -2.01 -0.36
N SER A 434 -8.06 -0.83 0.18
CA SER A 434 -9.05 0.17 0.61
C SER A 434 -9.34 1.17 -0.50
N GLN A 435 -10.61 1.54 -0.69
CA GLN A 435 -11.00 2.53 -1.70
C GLN A 435 -11.11 3.94 -1.08
N GLY A 436 -9.96 4.56 -0.82
CA GLY A 436 -9.83 5.94 -0.31
C GLY A 436 -9.33 6.04 1.14
N ASN A 437 -9.19 7.28 1.63
CA ASN A 437 -8.45 7.62 2.86
C ASN A 437 -9.02 7.09 4.20
N ASP A 438 -10.12 6.34 4.20
CA ASP A 438 -10.69 5.75 5.43
C ASP A 438 -10.93 4.24 5.23
N PRO A 439 -10.09 3.35 5.79
CA PRO A 439 -10.18 1.90 5.61
C PRO A 439 -11.31 1.26 6.46
N CYS A 440 -12.38 2.00 6.72
CA CYS A 440 -13.49 1.61 7.58
C CYS A 440 -14.84 1.69 6.83
N PRO A 441 -15.58 0.58 6.66
CA PRO A 441 -16.93 0.66 6.11
C PRO A 441 -17.87 1.44 7.07
N PRO A 442 -18.58 2.48 6.60
CA PRO A 442 -19.49 3.23 7.44
C PRO A 442 -20.67 2.34 7.85
N ARG A 443 -20.95 2.31 9.16
CA ARG A 443 -22.24 1.84 9.66
C ARG A 443 -23.24 2.98 9.53
N ASP A 444 -24.17 2.86 8.59
CA ASP A 444 -25.42 3.60 8.66
C ASP A 444 -26.20 3.12 9.89
N PRO A 445 -26.52 4.00 10.87
CA PRO A 445 -27.27 3.59 12.06
C PRO A 445 -28.76 3.32 11.81
N GLN A 446 -29.32 3.70 10.65
CA GLN A 446 -30.77 3.73 10.42
C GLN A 446 -31.34 2.51 9.69
N HIS A 447 -30.52 1.62 9.13
CA HIS A 447 -30.98 0.45 8.37
C HIS A 447 -30.43 -0.86 8.94
N GLY A 448 -31.23 -1.51 9.79
CA GLY A 448 -30.95 -2.85 10.27
C GLY A 448 -31.06 -3.91 9.17
N SER A 449 -30.17 -4.90 9.21
CA SER A 449 -30.24 -6.16 8.45
C SER A 449 -30.46 -6.06 6.92
N GLY A 450 -29.37 -5.85 6.17
CA GLY A 450 -29.26 -6.48 4.84
C GLY A 450 -29.27 -5.59 3.59
N SER A 451 -28.64 -4.40 3.61
CA SER A 451 -28.31 -3.69 2.36
C SER A 451 -26.93 -4.10 1.82
N ARG A 452 -26.78 -4.20 0.49
CA ARG A 452 -25.57 -4.67 -0.21
C ARG A 452 -24.38 -3.68 -0.20
N SER A 453 -24.52 -2.53 0.46
CA SER A 453 -23.59 -1.39 0.35
C SER A 453 -22.25 -1.53 1.09
N SER A 454 -22.03 -2.56 1.91
CA SER A 454 -20.74 -2.81 2.57
C SER A 454 -19.60 -3.21 1.62
N LEU A 455 -19.87 -3.33 0.32
CA LEU A 455 -18.90 -3.60 -0.75
C LEU A 455 -18.22 -2.34 -1.34
N LEU A 456 -18.63 -1.13 -0.93
CA LEU A 456 -18.21 0.13 -1.56
C LEU A 456 -16.84 0.70 -1.12
N LEU A 457 -16.11 0.00 -0.25
CA LEU A 457 -14.80 0.45 0.27
C LEU A 457 -13.68 -0.58 0.13
N ILE A 458 -13.97 -1.75 -0.46
CA ILE A 458 -12.96 -2.72 -0.88
C ILE A 458 -12.71 -2.49 -2.36
N GLN A 459 -11.45 -2.36 -2.75
CA GLN A 459 -11.06 -2.15 -4.15
C GLN A 459 -11.62 -3.24 -5.08
N ARG A 460 -11.88 -2.88 -6.34
CA ARG A 460 -12.78 -3.66 -7.22
C ARG A 460 -12.35 -5.12 -7.41
N ASN A 461 -11.06 -5.41 -7.37
CA ASN A 461 -10.49 -6.74 -7.60
C ASN A 461 -10.03 -7.44 -6.29
N VAL A 462 -10.44 -6.91 -5.13
CA VAL A 462 -9.99 -7.32 -3.79
C VAL A 462 -11.13 -7.97 -2.98
N GLU A 463 -10.81 -8.91 -2.11
CA GLU A 463 -11.75 -9.64 -1.24
C GLU A 463 -11.23 -9.81 0.20
N GLY A 464 -12.05 -10.47 1.03
CA GLY A 464 -11.74 -10.79 2.42
C GLY A 464 -12.10 -9.67 3.40
N PRO A 465 -12.32 -10.01 4.68
CA PRO A 465 -12.72 -9.05 5.71
C PRO A 465 -11.59 -8.09 6.14
N LEU A 466 -10.36 -8.33 5.67
CA LEU A 466 -9.17 -7.53 5.95
C LEU A 466 -8.61 -6.80 4.71
N CYS A 467 -9.29 -6.87 3.56
CA CYS A 467 -8.90 -6.19 2.32
C CYS A 467 -7.50 -6.58 1.77
N ASN A 468 -6.83 -7.57 2.37
CA ASN A 468 -5.44 -7.92 2.11
C ASN A 468 -5.26 -9.07 1.10
N ARG A 469 -6.30 -9.38 0.30
CA ARG A 469 -6.32 -10.52 -0.62
C ARG A 469 -6.99 -10.17 -1.94
N CYS A 470 -6.36 -10.53 -3.05
CA CYS A 470 -6.96 -10.44 -4.37
C CYS A 470 -8.09 -11.48 -4.54
N ARG A 471 -9.08 -11.14 -5.37
CA ARG A 471 -10.10 -12.08 -5.86
C ARG A 471 -9.44 -13.12 -6.77
N LYS A 472 -10.05 -14.30 -6.87
CA LYS A 472 -9.69 -15.27 -7.93
C LYS A 472 -9.72 -14.61 -9.31
N GLY A 473 -8.71 -14.85 -10.14
CA GLY A 473 -8.48 -14.13 -11.39
C GLY A 473 -7.59 -12.89 -11.26
N PHE A 474 -7.10 -12.55 -10.06
CA PHE A 474 -6.29 -11.35 -9.80
C PHE A 474 -5.18 -11.62 -8.78
N PHE A 475 -4.09 -10.85 -8.88
CA PHE A 475 -2.87 -10.93 -8.05
C PHE A 475 -2.26 -9.52 -7.87
N ALA A 476 -1.12 -9.40 -7.17
CA ALA A 476 -0.39 -8.15 -6.95
C ALA A 476 -1.26 -7.00 -6.38
N LEU A 477 -1.49 -7.04 -5.07
CA LEU A 477 -2.23 -6.02 -4.33
C LEU A 477 -1.36 -4.77 -4.14
N GLN A 478 -1.79 -3.61 -4.67
CA GLN A 478 -0.99 -2.37 -4.66
C GLN A 478 -1.85 -1.13 -4.40
N GLU A 479 -1.36 -0.24 -3.54
CA GLU A 479 -2.00 1.05 -3.21
C GLU A 479 -2.06 2.01 -4.40
N SER A 480 -1.09 1.92 -5.32
CA SER A 480 -1.08 2.64 -6.59
C SER A 480 -2.08 2.10 -7.62
N ASN A 481 -2.65 0.90 -7.44
CA ASN A 481 -3.59 0.30 -8.37
C ASN A 481 -5.03 0.73 -8.03
N PRO A 482 -5.72 1.50 -8.89
CA PRO A 482 -7.09 1.99 -8.60
C PRO A 482 -8.16 0.89 -8.59
N LEU A 483 -7.80 -0.36 -8.88
CA LEU A 483 -8.63 -1.57 -8.72
C LEU A 483 -8.10 -2.52 -7.64
N GLY A 484 -7.02 -2.16 -6.95
CA GLY A 484 -6.32 -2.92 -5.90
C GLY A 484 -5.43 -4.04 -6.45
N CYS A 485 -5.99 -4.97 -7.22
CA CYS A 485 -5.25 -6.11 -7.79
C CYS A 485 -5.28 -6.14 -9.32
N THR A 486 -4.21 -6.65 -9.92
CA THR A 486 -4.00 -6.82 -11.37
C THR A 486 -4.60 -8.15 -11.85
N PRO A 487 -5.28 -8.24 -13.00
CA PRO A 487 -5.84 -9.50 -13.48
C PRO A 487 -4.76 -10.46 -14.00
N CYS A 488 -4.94 -11.77 -13.76
CA CYS A 488 -4.09 -12.83 -14.31
C CYS A 488 -4.17 -12.83 -15.85
N TYR A 489 -3.02 -12.96 -16.53
CA TYR A 489 -2.91 -13.16 -17.98
C TYR A 489 -2.75 -14.64 -18.31
N CYS A 490 -1.71 -15.30 -17.77
CA CYS A 490 -1.45 -16.74 -17.86
C CYS A 490 -1.61 -17.36 -19.26
N SER A 491 -1.27 -16.60 -20.30
CA SER A 491 -1.47 -16.97 -21.72
C SER A 491 -2.92 -17.37 -22.08
N GLY A 492 -3.91 -16.96 -21.28
CA GLY A 492 -5.33 -17.32 -21.42
C GLY A 492 -5.69 -18.73 -20.94
N LEU A 493 -4.77 -19.48 -20.34
CA LEU A 493 -4.92 -20.91 -20.01
C LEU A 493 -5.53 -21.17 -18.63
N THR A 494 -5.36 -20.25 -17.69
CA THR A 494 -5.83 -20.41 -16.29
C THR A 494 -6.10 -19.05 -15.65
N PRO A 495 -7.18 -18.90 -14.84
CA PRO A 495 -7.40 -17.72 -14.01
C PRO A 495 -6.77 -17.84 -12.60
N GLU A 496 -6.05 -18.93 -12.29
CA GLU A 496 -5.35 -19.09 -11.02
C GLU A 496 -3.88 -18.63 -11.16
N CYS A 497 -3.57 -17.45 -10.60
CA CYS A 497 -2.22 -16.93 -10.44
C CYS A 497 -2.00 -16.28 -9.07
N GLN A 498 -0.74 -16.11 -8.69
CA GLN A 498 -0.29 -15.47 -7.45
C GLN A 498 0.92 -14.56 -7.71
N GLU A 499 1.30 -13.75 -6.73
CA GLU A 499 2.60 -13.06 -6.68
C GLU A 499 3.57 -13.91 -5.83
N ASP A 500 4.88 -13.83 -6.08
CA ASP A 500 5.88 -14.67 -5.40
C ASP A 500 7.11 -13.84 -4.98
N ASP A 501 7.32 -13.73 -3.67
CA ASP A 501 8.42 -12.95 -3.07
C ASP A 501 9.82 -13.52 -3.34
N THR A 502 9.94 -14.73 -3.93
CA THR A 502 11.24 -15.29 -4.33
C THR A 502 11.82 -14.62 -5.57
N LEU A 503 11.00 -14.04 -6.45
CA LEU A 503 11.47 -13.29 -7.60
C LEU A 503 12.14 -11.98 -7.14
N LYS A 504 13.45 -11.82 -7.40
CA LYS A 504 14.16 -10.56 -7.14
C LYS A 504 14.40 -9.79 -8.43
N LEU A 505 14.43 -8.46 -8.32
CA LEU A 505 14.74 -7.59 -9.45
C LEU A 505 16.20 -7.71 -9.87
N THR A 506 16.40 -8.19 -11.10
CA THR A 506 17.68 -8.23 -11.80
C THR A 506 17.62 -7.25 -12.97
N ALA A 507 18.69 -6.49 -13.20
CA ALA A 507 18.82 -5.64 -14.38
C ALA A 507 19.82 -6.26 -15.36
N SER A 508 19.49 -6.28 -16.65
CA SER A 508 20.43 -6.63 -17.72
C SER A 508 20.74 -5.40 -18.56
N SER A 509 22.01 -5.18 -18.86
CA SER A 509 22.49 -4.03 -19.64
C SER A 509 23.58 -4.44 -20.64
N SER A 510 23.59 -3.79 -21.81
CA SER A 510 24.68 -3.91 -22.79
C SER A 510 24.57 -2.83 -23.86
N LEU A 511 25.71 -2.26 -24.26
CA LEU A 511 25.84 -1.34 -25.39
C LEU A 511 26.34 -2.04 -26.67
N SER A 512 26.55 -3.35 -26.67
CA SER A 512 27.03 -4.08 -27.85
C SER A 512 25.95 -4.21 -28.92
N ASN A 513 26.34 -4.03 -30.19
CA ASN A 513 25.54 -4.32 -31.39
C ASN A 513 24.19 -3.55 -31.52
N TRP A 514 24.02 -2.44 -30.81
CA TRP A 514 22.93 -1.49 -31.08
C TRP A 514 23.14 -0.83 -32.44
N LEU A 515 22.04 -0.51 -33.12
CA LEU A 515 22.01 0.12 -34.45
C LEU A 515 21.16 1.40 -34.41
N VAL A 516 21.23 2.23 -35.45
CA VAL A 516 20.37 3.41 -35.60
C VAL A 516 19.52 3.27 -36.86
N THR A 517 18.20 3.55 -36.78
CA THR A 517 17.26 3.22 -37.85
C THR A 517 16.06 4.19 -37.96
N ASP A 518 15.36 4.16 -39.09
CA ASP A 518 14.03 4.76 -39.23
C ASP A 518 12.95 3.84 -38.63
N LEU A 519 11.73 4.38 -38.44
CA LEU A 519 10.59 3.65 -37.86
C LEU A 519 10.34 2.26 -38.49
N ARG A 520 10.68 2.08 -39.77
CA ARG A 520 10.40 0.87 -40.56
C ARG A 520 11.60 -0.07 -40.78
N GLY A 521 12.79 0.22 -40.26
CA GLY A 521 13.96 -0.65 -40.48
C GLY A 521 14.50 -0.63 -41.92
N ARG A 522 14.18 0.39 -42.71
CA ARG A 522 14.58 0.54 -44.12
C ARG A 522 15.94 1.22 -44.28
N ARG A 523 16.26 2.16 -43.38
CA ARG A 523 17.58 2.78 -43.23
C ARG A 523 18.18 2.25 -41.94
N VAL A 524 19.44 1.83 -42.00
CA VAL A 524 20.21 1.34 -40.84
C VAL A 524 21.60 1.94 -40.92
N SER A 525 22.06 2.53 -39.82
CA SER A 525 23.44 2.99 -39.62
C SER A 525 24.05 2.33 -38.38
N ILE A 526 25.38 2.23 -38.36
CA ILE A 526 26.16 1.64 -37.27
C ILE A 526 26.77 2.79 -36.46
N PRO A 527 26.42 2.95 -35.17
CA PRO A 527 26.92 4.04 -34.35
C PRO A 527 28.39 3.85 -33.95
N SER A 528 29.08 4.96 -33.70
CA SER A 528 30.46 4.97 -33.20
C SER A 528 30.51 4.76 -31.68
N SER A 529 31.42 3.93 -31.19
CA SER A 529 31.69 3.82 -29.75
C SER A 529 32.74 4.83 -29.31
N ILE A 530 32.38 5.77 -28.44
CA ILE A 530 33.26 6.83 -27.92
C ILE A 530 33.62 6.56 -26.46
N SER A 531 34.88 6.86 -26.10
CA SER A 531 35.35 6.79 -24.71
C SER A 531 35.00 8.07 -23.94
N ALA A 532 34.71 7.98 -22.64
CA ALA A 532 34.37 9.15 -21.83
C ALA A 532 35.48 10.22 -21.78
N ALA A 533 36.73 9.86 -22.09
CA ALA A 533 37.88 10.76 -22.12
C ALA A 533 37.83 11.81 -23.26
N GLU A 534 36.97 11.62 -24.27
CA GLU A 534 36.93 12.46 -25.48
C GLU A 534 35.77 13.47 -25.47
N ALA A 535 34.75 13.26 -24.64
CA ALA A 535 33.54 14.09 -24.58
C ALA A 535 33.74 15.47 -23.91
N ASN A 536 34.91 15.73 -23.31
CA ASN A 536 35.24 16.95 -22.54
C ASN A 536 36.40 17.76 -23.14
N LYS A 537 36.51 17.81 -24.48
CA LYS A 537 37.37 18.79 -25.17
C LYS A 537 36.53 19.90 -25.78
N ASP A 538 36.68 21.10 -25.24
CA ASP A 538 36.14 22.31 -25.87
C ASP A 538 36.70 22.50 -27.28
N PRO A 539 35.86 22.84 -28.28
CA PRO A 539 36.32 23.10 -29.63
C PRO A 539 37.06 24.45 -29.69
N LEU A 540 38.38 24.40 -29.92
CA LEU A 540 39.14 25.56 -30.38
C LEU A 540 38.68 25.95 -31.81
N PRO A 541 38.68 27.24 -32.17
CA PRO A 541 38.34 27.67 -33.53
C PRO A 541 39.38 27.19 -34.55
N LEU A 542 38.93 26.80 -35.75
CA LEU A 542 39.79 26.62 -36.92
C LEU A 542 39.56 27.76 -37.91
N ASP A 543 40.64 28.42 -38.29
CA ASP A 543 40.67 29.43 -39.35
C ASP A 543 40.68 28.81 -40.76
N ILE A 544 40.33 29.62 -41.76
CA ILE A 544 40.00 29.20 -43.12
C ILE A 544 41.27 29.10 -44.01
N GLY A 545 41.41 28.02 -44.76
CA GLY A 545 42.42 27.88 -45.83
C GLY A 545 42.28 26.58 -46.64
N PRO A 546 41.98 26.63 -47.95
CA PRO A 546 41.82 25.44 -48.79
C PRO A 546 43.04 25.15 -49.68
N ASP A 547 43.24 23.88 -50.04
CA ASP A 547 43.72 23.47 -51.38
C ASP A 547 43.28 22.02 -51.69
N GLU A 548 43.41 21.56 -52.94
CA GLU A 548 42.79 20.33 -53.44
C GLU A 548 43.65 19.04 -53.38
N ASP A 549 42.97 17.90 -53.61
CA ASP A 549 43.27 16.91 -54.67
C ASP A 549 43.57 15.42 -54.30
N LEU A 550 43.08 14.52 -55.17
CA LEU A 550 43.38 13.09 -55.41
C LEU A 550 43.20 11.99 -54.32
N LEU A 551 42.05 11.31 -54.40
CA LEU A 551 41.89 9.88 -54.77
C LEU A 551 42.92 8.81 -54.28
N ARG A 552 42.48 7.82 -53.47
CA ARG A 552 42.22 6.41 -53.91
C ARG A 552 41.80 5.39 -52.83
N TYR A 553 40.95 4.46 -53.29
CA TYR A 553 40.84 3.03 -52.96
C TYR A 553 41.94 2.38 -52.09
N GLU A 554 41.56 1.55 -51.12
CA GLU A 554 41.51 0.07 -51.31
C GLU A 554 40.73 -0.68 -50.20
N LEU A 555 40.37 -1.95 -50.46
CA LEU A 555 39.80 -2.86 -49.45
C LEU A 555 40.89 -3.78 -48.87
N SER A 556 40.77 -4.15 -47.59
CA SER A 556 41.46 -5.31 -47.03
C SER A 556 40.62 -5.97 -45.93
N ARG A 557 40.75 -7.29 -45.79
CA ARG A 557 40.03 -8.13 -44.80
C ARG A 557 40.93 -8.42 -43.57
N PRO A 558 40.36 -8.87 -42.45
CA PRO A 558 41.05 -8.88 -41.15
C PRO A 558 42.01 -10.06 -40.99
N ASP A 559 42.93 -9.93 -40.02
CA ASP A 559 43.75 -11.03 -39.50
C ASP A 559 43.69 -11.01 -37.95
N PRO A 560 43.43 -12.13 -37.22
CA PRO A 560 43.02 -12.07 -35.81
C PRO A 560 44.11 -12.53 -34.82
N ALA A 561 44.87 -11.60 -34.23
CA ALA A 561 45.91 -11.97 -33.25
C ALA A 561 46.25 -10.90 -32.17
N ARG A 562 45.28 -10.49 -31.34
CA ARG A 562 45.63 -10.00 -29.98
C ARG A 562 44.50 -10.12 -28.96
N SER A 563 44.74 -10.89 -27.91
CA SER A 563 43.94 -10.93 -26.68
C SER A 563 44.30 -9.74 -25.77
N PRO A 564 43.31 -9.03 -25.22
CA PRO A 564 43.50 -8.16 -24.06
C PRO A 564 42.90 -8.81 -22.81
N GLU A 565 43.75 -9.34 -21.92
CA GLU A 565 43.40 -9.38 -20.51
C GLU A 565 43.45 -7.94 -19.98
N ALA A 566 42.28 -7.34 -19.76
CA ALA A 566 42.15 -5.99 -19.21
C ALA A 566 40.95 -5.95 -18.26
N ASN A 567 41.23 -6.02 -16.96
CA ASN A 567 40.24 -5.84 -15.92
C ASN A 567 40.08 -4.34 -15.67
N ASP A 568 39.06 -3.73 -16.25
CA ASP A 568 38.80 -2.29 -16.19
C ASP A 568 37.34 -2.05 -15.77
N THR A 569 37.16 -1.61 -14.52
CA THR A 569 35.85 -1.52 -13.88
C THR A 569 35.26 -0.11 -14.01
N ASP A 570 34.20 -0.04 -14.81
CA ASP A 570 33.12 0.95 -14.78
C ASP A 570 33.51 2.43 -15.01
N GLY A 571 33.25 2.91 -16.22
CA GLY A 571 33.72 4.21 -16.72
C GLY A 571 33.02 4.69 -17.99
N GLY A 572 31.71 4.48 -18.12
CA GLY A 572 30.86 5.18 -19.09
C GLY A 572 31.26 5.10 -20.57
N ARG A 573 31.20 3.91 -21.19
CA ARG A 573 31.18 3.83 -22.66
C ARG A 573 29.88 4.44 -23.19
N ARG A 574 29.93 5.23 -24.27
CA ARG A 574 28.75 5.73 -24.98
C ARG A 574 28.79 5.37 -26.45
N LEU A 575 27.61 5.22 -27.07
CA LEU A 575 27.47 5.21 -28.52
C LEU A 575 27.07 6.61 -29.00
N SER A 576 27.52 7.00 -30.19
CA SER A 576 27.08 8.23 -30.87
C SER A 576 26.79 8.00 -32.36
N ILE A 577 26.00 8.89 -32.93
CA ILE A 577 25.65 8.92 -34.35
C ILE A 577 25.57 10.39 -34.82
N ALA A 578 26.11 10.71 -35.99
CA ALA A 578 25.92 12.04 -36.57
C ALA A 578 24.53 12.13 -37.20
N ASN A 579 23.89 13.30 -37.12
CA ASN A 579 22.57 13.49 -37.73
C ASN A 579 22.64 13.35 -39.27
N ASP A 580 23.78 13.65 -39.88
CA ASP A 580 24.00 13.52 -41.32
C ASP A 580 24.06 12.05 -41.79
N ASP A 581 24.50 11.11 -40.95
CA ASP A 581 24.43 9.65 -41.22
C ASP A 581 22.98 9.18 -41.41
N MET A 582 22.04 9.87 -40.76
CA MET A 582 20.59 9.66 -40.87
C MET A 582 19.90 10.75 -41.70
N GLY A 583 20.68 11.51 -42.49
CA GLY A 583 20.27 12.75 -43.15
C GLY A 583 19.01 12.66 -44.01
N GLY A 584 18.11 13.63 -43.84
CA GLY A 584 16.80 13.67 -44.52
C GLY A 584 15.69 12.85 -43.86
N LEU A 585 15.86 12.42 -42.61
CA LEU A 585 14.78 11.90 -41.75
C LEU A 585 14.37 12.93 -40.70
N ASP A 586 13.05 13.09 -40.50
CA ASP A 586 12.54 13.98 -39.45
C ASP A 586 12.55 13.28 -38.08
N SER A 587 12.51 11.93 -38.04
CA SER A 587 12.74 11.13 -36.83
C SER A 587 13.57 9.84 -37.08
N TYR A 588 14.41 9.45 -36.11
CA TYR A 588 15.18 8.20 -36.11
C TYR A 588 15.44 7.69 -34.68
N TYR A 589 15.79 6.40 -34.56
CA TYR A 589 15.76 5.63 -33.30
C TYR A 589 16.96 4.68 -33.15
N TRP A 590 17.41 4.45 -31.92
CA TRP A 590 18.31 3.39 -31.51
C TRP A 590 17.57 2.06 -31.46
N GLN A 591 17.94 1.10 -32.32
CA GLN A 591 17.40 -0.26 -32.30
C GLN A 591 18.24 -1.17 -31.40
N ALA A 592 17.57 -1.87 -30.48
CA ALA A 592 18.19 -2.88 -29.62
C ALA A 592 18.79 -4.05 -30.44
N PRO A 593 19.90 -4.66 -29.98
CA PRO A 593 20.57 -5.74 -30.69
C PRO A 593 19.69 -7.00 -30.79
N PRO A 594 19.79 -7.77 -31.90
CA PRO A 594 19.14 -9.07 -32.02
C PRO A 594 19.75 -10.07 -31.02
N GLY A 595 19.00 -10.40 -29.97
CA GLY A 595 19.39 -11.36 -28.95
C GLY A 595 18.47 -11.32 -27.72
N GLU A 596 18.54 -12.38 -26.91
CA GLU A 596 17.63 -12.62 -25.78
C GLU A 596 17.73 -11.60 -24.63
N MET A 597 18.69 -10.67 -24.66
CA MET A 597 18.88 -9.67 -23.61
C MET A 597 17.75 -8.63 -23.57
N PHE A 598 17.45 -8.01 -24.72
CA PHE A 598 16.42 -6.96 -24.84
C PHE A 598 15.18 -7.41 -25.63
N LEU A 599 15.28 -8.49 -26.40
CA LEU A 599 14.24 -8.98 -27.32
C LEU A 599 13.86 -10.45 -26.99
N GLY A 600 12.89 -11.01 -27.71
CA GLY A 600 12.33 -12.34 -27.42
C GLY A 600 11.30 -12.30 -26.29
N GLU A 601 11.25 -13.35 -25.47
CA GLU A 601 10.30 -13.44 -24.34
C GLU A 601 10.76 -12.55 -23.17
N LYS A 602 9.87 -11.68 -22.69
CA LYS A 602 10.10 -10.68 -21.66
C LYS A 602 8.89 -10.53 -20.72
N LEU A 603 8.08 -11.57 -20.51
CA LEU A 603 6.91 -11.48 -19.61
C LEU A 603 7.33 -11.12 -18.17
N ALA A 604 8.51 -11.58 -17.75
CA ALA A 604 9.11 -11.26 -16.46
C ALA A 604 9.61 -9.80 -16.31
N THR A 605 9.49 -8.94 -17.33
CA THR A 605 9.79 -7.49 -17.21
C THR A 605 8.53 -6.65 -16.96
N TYR A 606 7.34 -7.26 -16.99
CA TYR A 606 6.09 -6.54 -16.75
C TYR A 606 6.06 -5.88 -15.36
N GLY A 607 5.61 -4.63 -15.30
CA GLY A 607 5.57 -3.82 -14.09
C GLY A 607 6.92 -3.26 -13.63
N GLN A 608 8.02 -3.59 -14.33
CA GLN A 608 9.37 -3.09 -14.07
C GLN A 608 9.73 -1.99 -15.08
N ASN A 609 10.91 -1.37 -14.93
CA ASN A 609 11.36 -0.29 -15.81
C ASN A 609 12.41 -0.74 -16.83
N ILE A 610 12.35 -0.13 -18.02
CA ILE A 610 13.52 0.04 -18.90
C ILE A 610 14.11 1.41 -18.57
N THR A 611 15.42 1.48 -18.34
CA THR A 611 16.14 2.74 -18.07
C THR A 611 17.21 2.94 -19.15
N VAL A 612 17.22 4.11 -19.80
CA VAL A 612 18.15 4.40 -20.90
C VAL A 612 18.64 5.85 -20.83
N GLY A 613 19.96 6.03 -20.84
CA GLY A 613 20.58 7.34 -20.99
C GLY A 613 20.64 7.77 -22.46
N VAL A 614 20.20 9.00 -22.74
CA VAL A 614 20.27 9.61 -24.09
C VAL A 614 20.86 11.02 -24.04
N SER A 615 21.48 11.44 -25.13
CA SER A 615 22.06 12.78 -25.30
C SER A 615 21.93 13.29 -26.72
N TRP A 616 21.91 14.61 -26.90
CA TRP A 616 21.91 15.28 -28.20
C TRP A 616 22.73 16.57 -28.15
N VAL A 617 23.43 16.85 -29.25
CA VAL A 617 24.14 18.12 -29.46
C VAL A 617 23.43 18.89 -30.56
N THR A 618 23.16 20.17 -30.34
CA THR A 618 22.63 21.10 -31.35
C THR A 618 23.75 21.99 -31.91
N ALA A 619 23.57 22.51 -33.12
CA ALA A 619 24.49 23.50 -33.67
C ALA A 619 24.60 24.76 -32.78
N ARG A 620 25.79 25.37 -32.71
CA ARG A 620 26.01 26.63 -31.97
C ARG A 620 25.78 27.83 -32.91
N GLY A 621 24.76 28.64 -32.65
CA GLY A 621 24.44 29.88 -33.38
C GLY A 621 22.98 30.29 -33.24
N ASP A 622 22.59 31.41 -33.86
CA ASP A 622 21.19 31.89 -33.96
C ASP A 622 20.38 30.96 -34.87
N THR A 623 20.04 29.79 -34.33
CA THR A 623 19.39 28.68 -35.02
C THR A 623 17.92 28.62 -34.59
N GLY A 624 17.01 28.60 -35.56
CA GLY A 624 15.56 28.71 -35.35
C GLY A 624 14.86 27.43 -34.90
N GLY A 625 15.64 26.41 -34.51
CA GLY A 625 15.15 25.08 -34.16
C GLY A 625 14.33 25.02 -32.89
N HIS A 626 13.73 23.84 -32.69
CA HIS A 626 12.91 23.56 -31.51
C HIS A 626 13.03 22.09 -31.09
N PRO A 627 12.75 21.79 -29.80
CA PRO A 627 12.57 20.41 -29.34
C PRO A 627 11.45 19.72 -30.12
N THR A 628 11.72 18.52 -30.62
CA THR A 628 10.71 17.71 -31.31
C THR A 628 9.79 17.02 -30.31
N ASN A 629 8.62 16.55 -30.77
CA ASN A 629 7.76 15.63 -30.03
C ASN A 629 7.78 14.27 -30.73
N GLY A 630 7.71 13.18 -29.97
CA GLY A 630 7.63 11.82 -30.49
C GLY A 630 7.67 10.78 -29.38
N PRO A 631 7.46 9.49 -29.69
CA PRO A 631 7.61 8.42 -28.72
C PRO A 631 9.06 8.33 -28.26
N ASP A 632 9.28 8.22 -26.96
CA ASP A 632 10.60 8.08 -26.36
C ASP A 632 11.08 6.62 -26.45
N ILE A 633 10.15 5.67 -26.50
CA ILE A 633 10.37 4.26 -26.89
C ILE A 633 9.21 3.72 -27.74
N ILE A 634 9.51 2.75 -28.61
CA ILE A 634 8.54 1.95 -29.38
C ILE A 634 8.87 0.47 -29.19
N LEU A 635 7.85 -0.34 -28.89
CA LEU A 635 7.92 -1.79 -28.79
C LEU A 635 7.05 -2.43 -29.89
N GLU A 636 7.60 -3.39 -30.63
CA GLU A 636 6.88 -4.19 -31.62
C GLU A 636 6.99 -5.67 -31.27
N GLY A 637 5.86 -6.33 -31.03
CA GLY A 637 5.80 -7.72 -30.61
C GLY A 637 4.37 -8.27 -30.57
N GLY A 638 4.21 -9.59 -30.57
CA GLY A 638 2.89 -10.25 -30.41
C GLY A 638 1.78 -9.86 -31.41
N GLY A 639 2.12 -9.18 -32.50
CA GLY A 639 1.16 -8.64 -33.49
C GLY A 639 0.78 -7.15 -33.30
N TYR A 640 1.35 -6.45 -32.32
CA TYR A 640 1.09 -5.03 -32.04
C TYR A 640 2.35 -4.18 -32.13
N THR A 641 2.16 -2.87 -32.34
CA THR A 641 3.21 -1.85 -32.22
C THR A 641 2.72 -0.78 -31.26
N ILE A 642 3.32 -0.72 -30.07
CA ILE A 642 2.96 0.21 -29.00
C ILE A 642 4.13 1.15 -28.70
N ALA A 643 3.83 2.35 -28.22
CA ALA A 643 4.83 3.34 -27.90
C ALA A 643 4.48 4.12 -26.64
N TYR A 644 5.49 4.76 -26.04
CA TYR A 644 5.38 5.54 -24.82
C TYR A 644 6.24 6.81 -24.95
N GLY A 645 5.72 7.96 -24.52
CA GLY A 645 6.44 9.25 -24.60
C GLY A 645 5.54 10.41 -25.04
N GLU A 646 5.89 11.04 -26.15
CA GLU A 646 5.35 12.32 -26.68
C GLU A 646 5.77 13.59 -25.92
N ALA A 647 6.78 13.49 -25.05
CA ALA A 647 7.36 14.65 -24.38
C ALA A 647 8.31 15.46 -25.28
N ALA A 648 8.31 16.78 -25.08
CA ALA A 648 9.38 17.69 -25.46
C ALA A 648 10.34 17.89 -24.28
N TYR A 649 11.64 18.02 -24.57
CA TYR A 649 12.70 18.19 -23.57
C TYR A 649 13.42 19.56 -23.74
N PRO A 650 12.74 20.69 -23.48
CA PRO A 650 13.29 22.03 -23.68
C PRO A 650 14.43 22.33 -22.70
N GLY A 651 15.49 22.98 -23.19
CA GLY A 651 16.61 23.43 -22.35
C GLY A 651 17.56 22.33 -21.87
N LEU A 652 17.40 21.10 -22.35
CA LEU A 652 18.26 19.95 -22.04
C LEU A 652 19.13 19.57 -23.26
N SER A 653 20.26 18.92 -22.99
CA SER A 653 21.14 18.24 -23.97
C SER A 653 21.36 16.75 -23.65
N ASN A 654 20.91 16.29 -22.49
CA ASN A 654 20.84 14.89 -22.10
C ASN A 654 19.66 14.64 -21.16
N THR A 655 19.23 13.38 -21.08
CA THR A 655 18.27 12.93 -20.07
C THR A 655 18.39 11.41 -19.87
N THR A 656 17.80 10.90 -18.79
CA THR A 656 17.64 9.47 -18.55
C THR A 656 16.16 9.14 -18.68
N LEU A 657 15.82 8.37 -19.70
CA LEU A 657 14.46 7.88 -19.93
C LEU A 657 14.19 6.70 -19.00
N VAL A 658 13.13 6.77 -18.21
CA VAL A 658 12.63 5.67 -17.38
C VAL A 658 11.24 5.29 -17.89
N ILE A 659 11.14 4.11 -18.49
CA ILE A 659 9.94 3.61 -19.16
C ILE A 659 9.34 2.47 -18.31
N PRO A 660 8.17 2.68 -17.68
CA PRO A 660 7.46 1.63 -16.95
C PRO A 660 6.73 0.68 -17.90
N LEU A 661 7.02 -0.62 -17.81
CA LEU A 661 6.41 -1.68 -18.63
C LEU A 661 5.07 -2.16 -18.06
N ALA A 662 4.12 -1.24 -17.91
CA ALA A 662 2.74 -1.53 -17.55
C ALA A 662 1.77 -0.57 -18.25
N GLU A 663 0.61 -1.08 -18.66
CA GLU A 663 -0.38 -0.36 -19.46
C GLU A 663 -1.07 0.80 -18.72
N ASP A 664 -1.07 0.76 -17.39
CA ASP A 664 -1.67 1.76 -16.50
C ASP A 664 -0.69 2.83 -16.00
N ALA A 665 0.58 2.75 -16.42
CA ALA A 665 1.63 3.63 -15.94
C ALA A 665 1.64 4.98 -16.67
N VAL A 666 1.70 6.06 -15.89
CA VAL A 666 1.77 7.45 -16.36
C VAL A 666 3.09 8.07 -15.91
N GLY A 667 3.85 8.62 -16.86
CA GLY A 667 5.14 9.26 -16.61
C GLY A 667 5.03 10.62 -15.91
N PRO A 668 6.14 11.13 -15.33
CA PRO A 668 6.15 12.40 -14.60
C PRO A 668 5.81 13.63 -15.47
N LEU A 669 5.94 13.51 -16.80
CA LEU A 669 5.53 14.54 -17.78
C LEU A 669 4.13 14.28 -18.38
N GLY A 670 3.36 13.33 -17.83
CA GLY A 670 2.06 12.91 -18.36
C GLY A 670 2.15 11.95 -19.56
N GLN A 671 3.31 11.31 -19.76
CA GLN A 671 3.55 10.32 -20.83
C GLN A 671 2.74 9.05 -20.58
N ASP A 672 2.18 8.44 -21.64
CA ASP A 672 1.32 7.26 -21.56
C ASP A 672 1.57 6.26 -22.72
N TRP A 673 1.01 5.06 -22.61
CA TRP A 673 1.12 4.00 -23.63
C TRP A 673 0.01 4.08 -24.69
N TYR A 674 0.37 4.06 -25.97
CA TYR A 674 -0.56 4.10 -27.10
C TYR A 674 -0.15 3.18 -28.26
N HIS A 675 -1.11 2.78 -29.11
CA HIS A 675 -0.80 2.03 -30.35
C HIS A 675 -0.36 2.96 -31.48
N VAL A 676 0.65 2.53 -32.24
CA VAL A 676 1.20 3.23 -33.41
C VAL A 676 0.47 2.80 -34.68
N SER A 677 -0.01 3.77 -35.47
CA SER A 677 -0.74 3.54 -36.73
C SER A 677 0.05 2.65 -37.71
N PRO A 678 -0.50 1.51 -38.18
CA PRO A 678 0.19 0.62 -39.13
C PRO A 678 0.58 1.24 -40.48
N GLY A 679 0.09 2.45 -40.80
CA GLY A 679 0.45 3.24 -41.97
C GLY A 679 1.57 4.28 -41.77
N ALA A 680 2.05 4.52 -40.54
CA ALA A 680 3.03 5.57 -40.26
C ALA A 680 4.38 5.31 -40.97
N ASN A 681 4.95 6.33 -41.61
CA ASN A 681 6.27 6.24 -42.26
C ASN A 681 7.31 7.16 -41.60
N ASP A 682 6.88 8.34 -41.15
CA ASP A 682 7.62 9.24 -40.24
C ASP A 682 6.59 9.80 -39.24
N ILE A 683 7.07 10.23 -38.07
CA ILE A 683 6.27 10.73 -36.94
C ILE A 683 6.21 12.26 -36.93
N ALA A 684 7.26 12.94 -37.40
CA ALA A 684 7.38 14.40 -37.27
C ALA A 684 6.80 15.20 -38.45
N ARG A 685 6.45 14.57 -39.58
CA ARG A 685 6.04 15.27 -40.80
C ARG A 685 4.53 15.48 -41.00
N SER A 686 3.68 15.07 -40.06
CA SER A 686 2.28 15.51 -40.05
C SER A 686 2.09 16.73 -39.17
N SER A 687 1.56 17.81 -39.76
CA SER A 687 1.11 19.01 -39.01
C SER A 687 -0.18 18.76 -38.21
N ARG A 688 -0.56 17.51 -37.95
CA ARG A 688 -1.73 17.10 -37.16
C ARG A 688 -1.34 16.00 -36.17
N ARG A 689 -1.74 16.18 -34.92
CA ARG A 689 -1.42 15.34 -33.75
C ARG A 689 -2.14 13.98 -33.73
N THR A 690 -2.51 13.45 -34.90
CA THR A 690 -3.59 12.45 -35.07
C THR A 690 -3.26 11.26 -35.96
N ASP A 691 -2.15 11.31 -36.70
CA ASP A 691 -1.99 10.41 -37.86
C ASP A 691 -1.15 9.16 -37.52
N TYR A 692 -0.24 9.25 -36.53
CA TYR A 692 0.61 8.14 -36.08
C TYR A 692 0.21 7.52 -34.73
N ARG A 693 -0.51 8.27 -33.87
CA ARG A 693 -1.04 7.80 -32.58
C ARG A 693 -2.53 7.51 -32.75
N THR A 694 -2.96 6.29 -32.40
CA THR A 694 -4.38 5.95 -32.38
C THR A 694 -5.06 6.41 -31.07
N ASN A 695 -6.39 6.48 -31.08
CA ASN A 695 -7.19 6.71 -29.87
C ASN A 695 -7.46 5.43 -29.06
N GLU A 696 -6.88 4.28 -29.45
CA GLU A 696 -7.04 3.03 -28.71
C GLU A 696 -6.05 2.95 -27.55
N VAL A 697 -6.54 2.64 -26.36
CA VAL A 697 -5.72 2.45 -25.16
C VAL A 697 -5.05 1.08 -25.21
N VAL A 698 -3.77 1.00 -24.86
CA VAL A 698 -3.08 -0.29 -24.71
C VAL A 698 -3.67 -1.05 -23.52
N THR A 699 -4.08 -2.29 -23.72
CA THR A 699 -4.60 -3.16 -22.65
C THR A 699 -3.53 -4.11 -22.11
N ARG A 700 -3.70 -4.63 -20.89
CA ARG A 700 -2.78 -5.62 -20.29
C ARG A 700 -2.50 -6.80 -21.21
N ASP A 701 -3.54 -7.34 -21.84
CA ASP A 701 -3.43 -8.46 -22.79
C ASP A 701 -2.55 -8.10 -24.00
N GLN A 702 -2.69 -6.89 -24.55
CA GLN A 702 -1.84 -6.40 -25.63
C GLN A 702 -0.39 -6.16 -25.17
N MET A 703 -0.19 -5.57 -24.00
CA MET A 703 1.14 -5.38 -23.39
C MET A 703 1.84 -6.72 -23.15
N MET A 704 1.15 -7.69 -22.54
CA MET A 704 1.70 -9.05 -22.30
C MET A 704 1.97 -9.79 -23.62
N LYS A 705 1.17 -9.59 -24.68
CA LYS A 705 1.46 -10.13 -26.02
C LYS A 705 2.71 -9.50 -26.64
N VAL A 706 2.89 -8.19 -26.51
CA VAL A 706 4.11 -7.50 -26.97
C VAL A 706 5.35 -8.01 -26.23
N LEU A 707 5.27 -8.15 -24.90
CA LEU A 707 6.37 -8.66 -24.08
C LEU A 707 6.61 -10.17 -24.27
N GLY A 708 5.62 -10.96 -24.65
CA GLY A 708 5.76 -12.41 -24.88
C GLY A 708 6.53 -12.78 -26.16
N ASP A 709 6.62 -11.85 -27.12
CA ASP A 709 7.23 -12.06 -28.44
C ASP A 709 7.76 -10.71 -28.97
N LEU A 710 8.69 -10.10 -28.22
CA LEU A 710 9.23 -8.76 -28.49
C LEU A 710 10.28 -8.81 -29.61
N LYS A 711 9.94 -8.25 -30.78
CA LYS A 711 10.73 -8.34 -32.02
C LYS A 711 11.57 -7.10 -32.29
N ARG A 712 11.06 -5.90 -31.97
CA ARG A 712 11.85 -4.65 -32.03
C ARG A 712 11.60 -3.81 -30.78
N LEU A 713 12.68 -3.22 -30.28
CA LEU A 713 12.71 -2.18 -29.26
C LEU A 713 13.49 -1.03 -29.87
N LEU A 714 12.84 0.13 -30.00
CA LEU A 714 13.39 1.34 -30.62
C LEU A 714 13.36 2.48 -29.58
N VAL A 715 14.51 3.00 -29.16
CA VAL A 715 14.61 4.18 -28.27
C VAL A 715 14.85 5.43 -29.12
N ARG A 716 14.20 6.54 -28.79
CA ARG A 716 14.33 7.80 -29.54
C ARG A 716 15.78 8.30 -29.59
N ALA A 717 16.24 8.69 -30.79
CA ALA A 717 17.60 9.21 -31.01
C ALA A 717 17.64 10.70 -31.38
N LYS A 718 16.52 11.25 -31.91
CA LYS A 718 16.38 12.66 -32.31
C LYS A 718 15.41 13.42 -31.40
N PHE A 719 15.91 14.48 -30.75
CA PHE A 719 15.19 15.29 -29.76
C PHE A 719 15.06 16.77 -30.13
N HIS A 720 15.84 17.25 -31.10
CA HIS A 720 15.79 18.62 -31.61
C HIS A 720 15.76 18.62 -33.14
N THR A 721 15.20 19.66 -33.77
CA THR A 721 15.28 19.81 -35.24
C THR A 721 16.72 20.00 -35.70
N ASP A 722 17.45 20.85 -34.98
CA ASP A 722 18.79 21.35 -35.34
C ASP A 722 19.89 20.54 -34.62
N GLN A 723 19.63 19.25 -34.43
CA GLN A 723 20.53 18.28 -33.81
C GLN A 723 21.62 17.86 -34.81
N ILE A 724 22.88 17.82 -34.36
CA ILE A 724 24.05 17.41 -35.15
C ILE A 724 24.66 16.08 -34.70
N GLU A 725 24.54 15.73 -33.40
CA GLU A 725 24.95 14.44 -32.83
C GLU A 725 23.83 13.91 -31.93
N GLY A 726 23.60 12.60 -31.95
CA GLY A 726 22.82 11.88 -30.93
C GLY A 726 23.69 10.84 -30.22
N GLY A 727 23.40 10.53 -28.95
CA GLY A 727 24.13 9.52 -28.18
C GLY A 727 23.26 8.67 -27.25
N LEU A 728 23.79 7.50 -26.90
CA LEU A 728 23.16 6.46 -26.07
C LEU A 728 24.16 5.94 -25.01
N TRP A 729 23.71 5.83 -23.76
CA TRP A 729 24.49 5.30 -22.64
C TRP A 729 23.60 4.52 -21.66
N GLU A 730 24.19 3.57 -20.93
CA GLU A 730 23.53 2.74 -19.90
C GLU A 730 22.09 2.20 -20.22
N PRO A 731 21.82 1.63 -21.42
CA PRO A 731 20.56 0.94 -21.66
C PRO A 731 20.46 -0.31 -20.77
N SER A 732 19.41 -0.37 -19.96
CA SER A 732 19.14 -1.45 -19.03
C SER A 732 17.65 -1.82 -18.98
N ILE A 733 17.37 -3.11 -18.82
CA ILE A 733 16.02 -3.65 -18.68
C ILE A 733 15.91 -4.45 -17.38
N GLN A 734 14.91 -4.15 -16.56
CA GLN A 734 14.65 -4.83 -15.30
C GLN A 734 13.70 -6.03 -15.49
N MET A 735 14.01 -7.14 -14.84
CA MET A 735 13.20 -8.37 -14.84
C MET A 735 13.19 -9.02 -13.46
N GLY A 736 12.11 -9.74 -13.13
CA GLY A 736 12.12 -10.68 -12.01
C GLY A 736 12.88 -11.95 -12.35
N SER A 737 13.74 -12.41 -11.44
CA SER A 737 14.46 -13.67 -11.55
C SER A 737 14.44 -14.42 -10.22
N ALA A 738 14.23 -15.75 -10.28
CA ALA A 738 14.38 -16.64 -9.12
C ALA A 738 15.82 -17.14 -8.92
N ALA A 739 16.74 -16.80 -9.84
CA ALA A 739 18.14 -17.25 -9.80
C ALA A 739 19.09 -16.30 -9.05
N VAL A 740 18.57 -15.17 -8.53
CA VAL A 740 19.33 -14.12 -7.86
C VAL A 740 18.64 -13.79 -6.55
N ASP A 741 19.31 -13.98 -5.41
CA ASP A 741 18.74 -13.67 -4.08
C ASP A 741 18.99 -12.21 -3.65
N THR A 742 19.91 -11.51 -4.32
CA THR A 742 20.29 -10.12 -4.04
C THR A 742 19.44 -9.13 -4.83
N GLY A 743 18.34 -8.65 -4.25
CA GLY A 743 17.57 -7.53 -4.81
C GLY A 743 16.24 -7.29 -4.08
N PRO A 744 15.54 -6.17 -4.37
CA PRO A 744 14.15 -6.00 -3.93
C PRO A 744 13.23 -7.00 -4.66
N PRO A 745 12.09 -7.40 -4.07
CA PRO A 745 11.16 -8.34 -4.70
C PRO A 745 10.50 -7.74 -5.94
N ALA A 746 10.39 -8.53 -7.00
CA ALA A 746 9.86 -8.11 -8.31
C ALA A 746 8.33 -8.20 -8.36
N ARG A 747 7.66 -7.10 -8.01
CA ARG A 747 6.20 -7.01 -7.88
C ARG A 747 5.49 -6.83 -9.23
N ARG A 748 4.20 -7.17 -9.31
CA ARG A 748 3.36 -7.23 -10.54
C ARG A 748 3.71 -8.35 -11.52
N ILE A 749 4.66 -9.24 -11.22
CA ILE A 749 4.91 -10.45 -12.00
C ILE A 749 4.00 -11.57 -11.48
N GLU A 750 3.27 -12.20 -12.40
CA GLU A 750 2.39 -13.32 -12.09
C GLU A 750 3.17 -14.64 -12.08
N ILE A 751 2.86 -15.51 -11.11
CA ILE A 751 3.16 -16.95 -11.21
C ILE A 751 1.82 -17.69 -11.29
N CYS A 752 1.57 -18.26 -12.47
CA CYS A 752 0.34 -18.92 -12.84
C CYS A 752 0.38 -20.41 -12.51
N ARG A 753 -0.75 -20.96 -12.08
CA ARG A 753 -0.91 -22.38 -11.80
C ARG A 753 -1.26 -23.13 -13.07
N CYS A 754 -0.24 -23.51 -13.83
CA CYS A 754 -0.39 -24.04 -15.18
C CYS A 754 -1.14 -25.38 -15.23
N PRO A 755 -1.99 -25.60 -16.25
CA PRO A 755 -2.61 -26.89 -16.51
C PRO A 755 -1.55 -27.92 -16.99
N PRO A 756 -1.83 -29.23 -16.90
CA PRO A 756 -0.92 -30.27 -17.39
C PRO A 756 -0.52 -30.03 -18.85
N GLY A 757 0.79 -30.10 -19.12
CA GLY A 757 1.35 -29.83 -20.44
C GLY A 757 1.96 -28.44 -20.64
N TYR A 758 1.87 -27.55 -19.64
CA TYR A 758 2.34 -26.16 -19.73
C TYR A 758 3.24 -25.77 -18.55
N GLU A 759 4.25 -24.94 -18.81
CA GLU A 759 5.19 -24.42 -17.80
C GLU A 759 5.59 -22.95 -18.08
N GLY A 760 6.40 -22.38 -17.18
CA GLY A 760 6.75 -20.95 -17.17
C GLY A 760 5.79 -20.10 -16.34
N ALA A 761 6.25 -18.92 -15.91
CA ALA A 761 5.53 -18.06 -14.97
C ALA A 761 4.13 -17.64 -15.46
N SER A 762 3.93 -17.44 -16.76
CA SER A 762 2.64 -17.16 -17.40
C SER A 762 2.13 -18.33 -18.26
N CYS A 763 2.57 -19.57 -17.97
CA CYS A 763 2.22 -20.78 -18.71
C CYS A 763 2.50 -20.70 -20.23
N GLN A 764 3.52 -19.92 -20.61
CA GLN A 764 3.80 -19.56 -21.99
C GLN A 764 4.52 -20.68 -22.78
N HIS A 765 5.17 -21.60 -22.07
CA HIS A 765 5.95 -22.72 -22.63
C HIS A 765 5.20 -24.05 -22.45
N CYS A 766 5.52 -25.04 -23.29
CA CYS A 766 5.05 -26.41 -23.09
C CYS A 766 5.94 -27.12 -22.07
N SER A 767 5.34 -27.87 -21.14
CA SER A 767 6.10 -28.54 -20.09
C SER A 767 6.98 -29.66 -20.61
N TYR A 768 8.02 -30.02 -19.87
CA TYR A 768 8.85 -31.21 -20.13
C TYR A 768 8.00 -32.41 -20.62
N GLY A 769 8.25 -32.87 -21.85
CA GLY A 769 7.49 -33.96 -22.48
C GLY A 769 6.29 -33.53 -23.35
N TYR A 770 6.15 -32.24 -23.69
CA TYR A 770 5.05 -31.71 -24.51
C TYR A 770 5.57 -30.79 -25.65
N VAL A 771 4.83 -30.77 -26.76
CA VAL A 771 5.08 -29.96 -27.98
C VAL A 771 3.93 -29.01 -28.26
N ARG A 772 4.26 -27.81 -28.76
CA ARG A 772 3.33 -26.75 -29.14
C ARG A 772 2.77 -26.99 -30.54
N VAL A 773 1.46 -27.16 -30.67
CA VAL A 773 0.75 -27.40 -31.93
C VAL A 773 -0.38 -26.41 -32.16
N SER A 774 -0.71 -26.11 -33.42
CA SER A 774 -1.79 -25.18 -33.76
C SER A 774 -3.17 -25.83 -33.57
N GLY A 775 -3.81 -25.53 -32.43
CA GLY A 775 -5.20 -25.91 -32.14
C GLY A 775 -6.22 -24.93 -32.75
N ARG A 776 -7.51 -25.31 -32.72
CA ARG A 776 -8.61 -24.47 -33.28
C ARG A 776 -8.80 -23.12 -32.58
N TYR A 777 -8.28 -22.96 -31.36
CA TYR A 777 -8.44 -21.78 -30.52
C TYR A 777 -7.12 -21.08 -30.16
N GLY A 778 -5.99 -21.55 -30.69
CA GLY A 778 -4.65 -21.04 -30.36
C GLY A 778 -3.59 -22.14 -30.28
N PRO A 779 -2.36 -21.81 -29.85
CA PRO A 779 -1.31 -22.79 -29.60
C PRO A 779 -1.67 -23.69 -28.39
N GLU A 780 -1.69 -24.99 -28.63
CA GLU A 780 -2.01 -26.04 -27.65
C GLU A 780 -0.76 -26.86 -27.36
N CYS A 781 -0.48 -27.18 -26.09
CA CYS A 781 0.61 -28.09 -25.74
C CYS A 781 0.08 -29.52 -25.61
N ARG A 782 0.56 -30.43 -26.47
CA ARG A 782 0.21 -31.86 -26.43
C ARG A 782 1.42 -32.70 -26.07
N GLN A 783 1.18 -33.83 -25.42
CA GLN A 783 2.26 -34.75 -25.03
C GLN A 783 3.03 -35.22 -26.28
N CYS A 784 4.35 -35.34 -26.16
CA CYS A 784 5.23 -35.78 -27.23
C CYS A 784 4.86 -37.19 -27.72
N ASP A 785 4.52 -37.32 -29.00
CA ASP A 785 4.33 -38.62 -29.63
C ASP A 785 5.68 -39.22 -30.00
N CYS A 786 6.28 -39.90 -29.03
CA CYS A 786 7.54 -40.63 -29.16
C CYS A 786 7.35 -42.14 -29.08
N ASN A 787 6.15 -42.64 -29.39
CA ASN A 787 5.77 -44.06 -29.30
C ASN A 787 6.20 -44.71 -27.95
N GLY A 788 6.17 -43.98 -26.83
CA GLY A 788 6.64 -44.49 -25.52
C GLY A 788 8.15 -44.73 -25.38
N HIS A 789 8.96 -44.46 -26.41
CA HIS A 789 10.41 -44.70 -26.42
C HIS A 789 11.27 -43.44 -26.17
N ALA A 790 10.68 -42.28 -25.91
CA ALA A 790 11.40 -41.13 -25.36
C ALA A 790 10.51 -40.32 -24.42
N ALA A 791 11.07 -39.81 -23.32
CA ALA A 791 10.35 -38.95 -22.37
C ALA A 791 10.14 -37.51 -22.87
N THR A 792 10.89 -37.07 -23.89
CA THR A 792 10.83 -35.70 -24.42
C THR A 792 11.02 -35.62 -25.93
N CYS A 793 10.48 -34.54 -26.47
CA CYS A 793 10.66 -34.06 -27.82
C CYS A 793 10.99 -32.56 -27.81
N ASP A 794 11.45 -32.04 -28.94
CA ASP A 794 11.62 -30.61 -29.20
C ASP A 794 10.25 -29.90 -29.13
N PRO A 795 10.11 -28.82 -28.34
CA PRO A 795 8.80 -28.23 -28.01
C PRO A 795 8.15 -27.45 -29.17
N VAL A 796 8.84 -27.28 -30.30
CA VAL A 796 8.33 -26.53 -31.48
C VAL A 796 8.08 -27.46 -32.67
N THR A 797 8.94 -28.47 -32.87
CA THR A 797 8.91 -29.39 -34.01
C THR A 797 8.31 -30.76 -33.69
N GLY A 798 8.26 -31.15 -32.41
CA GLY A 798 7.75 -32.46 -31.98
C GLY A 798 8.73 -33.63 -32.16
N ARG A 799 9.95 -33.37 -32.64
CA ARG A 799 11.02 -34.36 -32.83
C ARG A 799 11.51 -34.92 -31.49
N CYS A 800 11.47 -36.22 -31.30
CA CYS A 800 11.91 -36.89 -30.07
C CYS A 800 13.42 -36.71 -29.81
N ALA A 801 13.79 -36.39 -28.57
CA ALA A 801 15.11 -35.87 -28.24
C ALA A 801 16.20 -36.97 -28.17
N ARG A 802 15.90 -38.11 -27.54
CA ARG A 802 16.71 -39.34 -27.56
C ARG A 802 15.79 -40.54 -27.53
N CYS A 803 15.88 -41.38 -28.56
CA CYS A 803 15.13 -42.63 -28.62
C CYS A 803 15.83 -43.71 -27.79
N GLU A 804 15.16 -44.16 -26.74
CA GLU A 804 15.57 -45.24 -25.85
C GLU A 804 15.06 -46.60 -26.40
N HIS A 805 15.10 -47.66 -25.60
CA HIS A 805 14.56 -48.99 -25.98
C HIS A 805 15.10 -49.56 -27.31
N ASN A 806 16.29 -49.13 -27.73
CA ASN A 806 16.92 -49.45 -29.02
C ASN A 806 16.10 -49.02 -30.25
N THR A 807 15.44 -47.86 -30.19
CA THR A 807 14.66 -47.28 -31.30
C THR A 807 15.37 -46.10 -31.97
N TYR A 808 14.87 -45.65 -33.12
CA TYR A 808 15.30 -44.43 -33.81
C TYR A 808 14.16 -43.90 -34.73
N GLY A 809 14.26 -42.64 -35.13
CA GLY A 809 13.28 -41.96 -35.98
C GLY A 809 13.13 -40.50 -35.58
N GLU A 810 12.11 -39.82 -36.12
CA GLU A 810 11.69 -38.51 -35.59
C GLU A 810 10.72 -38.69 -34.41
N HIS A 811 9.99 -39.81 -34.38
CA HIS A 811 9.02 -40.23 -33.36
C HIS A 811 9.42 -41.54 -32.66
N CYS A 812 10.68 -41.95 -32.82
CA CYS A 812 11.23 -43.23 -32.35
C CYS A 812 10.54 -44.47 -32.92
N GLU A 813 10.00 -44.36 -34.13
CA GLU A 813 9.04 -45.29 -34.75
C GLU A 813 9.67 -46.48 -35.52
N TYR A 814 11.00 -46.67 -35.42
CA TYR A 814 11.76 -47.77 -36.03
C TYR A 814 12.75 -48.41 -35.04
N CYS A 815 12.99 -49.73 -35.15
CA CYS A 815 14.05 -50.40 -34.37
C CYS A 815 15.45 -50.10 -34.92
N SER A 816 16.40 -49.77 -34.03
CA SER A 816 17.80 -49.50 -34.36
C SER A 816 18.49 -50.67 -35.06
N THR A 817 19.57 -50.38 -35.79
CA THR A 817 20.31 -51.40 -36.56
C THR A 817 20.83 -52.52 -35.65
N GLY A 818 20.40 -53.76 -35.94
CA GLY A 818 20.68 -54.94 -35.10
C GLY A 818 19.54 -55.34 -34.15
N PHE A 819 18.38 -54.68 -34.26
CA PHE A 819 17.15 -54.99 -33.53
C PHE A 819 15.95 -55.14 -34.50
N PHE A 820 14.89 -55.83 -34.06
CA PHE A 820 13.65 -56.05 -34.82
C PHE A 820 12.42 -56.02 -33.90
N GLY A 821 11.25 -55.74 -34.48
CA GLY A 821 9.95 -55.81 -33.78
C GLY A 821 8.97 -54.76 -34.31
N ASP A 822 8.32 -54.00 -33.42
CA ASP A 822 7.37 -52.94 -33.78
C ASP A 822 7.41 -51.77 -32.78
N ALA A 823 8.24 -50.76 -33.06
CA ALA A 823 8.52 -49.59 -32.21
C ALA A 823 7.35 -48.58 -32.13
N ARG A 824 6.12 -49.08 -32.12
CA ARG A 824 4.86 -48.33 -32.11
C ARG A 824 3.86 -48.86 -31.09
N VAL A 825 4.22 -49.93 -30.38
CA VAL A 825 3.40 -50.53 -29.32
C VAL A 825 3.62 -49.81 -28.00
N GLY A 826 4.83 -49.29 -27.78
CA GLY A 826 5.20 -48.42 -26.66
C GLY A 826 5.71 -49.15 -25.42
N THR A 827 6.40 -50.29 -25.60
CA THR A 827 7.01 -51.05 -24.49
C THR A 827 8.53 -51.14 -24.60
N PRO A 828 9.26 -51.32 -23.48
CA PRO A 828 10.72 -51.46 -23.50
C PRO A 828 11.25 -52.63 -24.33
N ASP A 829 10.43 -53.67 -24.57
CA ASP A 829 10.80 -54.92 -25.25
C ASP A 829 10.37 -54.97 -26.72
N ASP A 830 9.85 -53.86 -27.28
CA ASP A 830 9.33 -53.77 -28.67
C ASP A 830 10.41 -53.98 -29.74
N CYS A 831 11.68 -53.71 -29.43
CA CYS A 831 12.81 -53.84 -30.33
C CYS A 831 13.86 -54.78 -29.75
N GLN A 832 13.79 -56.04 -30.16
CA GLN A 832 14.62 -57.13 -29.63
C GLN A 832 15.85 -57.37 -30.50
N GLN A 833 16.97 -57.72 -29.88
CA GLN A 833 18.23 -57.90 -30.61
C GLN A 833 18.19 -59.12 -31.54
N CYS A 834 18.64 -58.95 -32.78
CA CYS A 834 18.79 -60.02 -33.75
C CYS A 834 19.66 -61.17 -33.21
N ARG A 835 19.14 -62.41 -33.20
CA ARG A 835 19.95 -63.64 -33.05
C ARG A 835 20.20 -64.25 -34.42
N CYS A 836 21.45 -64.33 -34.87
CA CYS A 836 21.78 -64.85 -36.20
C CYS A 836 22.99 -65.81 -36.19
N PRO A 837 22.90 -67.02 -35.57
CA PRO A 837 21.75 -67.58 -34.85
C PRO A 837 21.74 -67.32 -33.32
N HIS A 838 22.77 -66.70 -32.72
CA HIS A 838 22.82 -66.38 -31.29
C HIS A 838 23.09 -64.90 -31.01
N HIS A 839 22.83 -64.44 -29.77
CA HIS A 839 23.17 -63.08 -29.30
C HIS A 839 24.69 -62.86 -29.12
N VAL A 840 25.46 -63.93 -28.89
CA VAL A 840 26.90 -63.85 -28.61
C VAL A 840 27.66 -63.37 -29.85
N LYS A 841 28.52 -62.36 -29.72
CA LYS A 841 29.24 -61.73 -30.86
C LYS A 841 30.06 -62.68 -31.74
N SER A 842 30.45 -63.86 -31.24
CA SER A 842 31.11 -64.92 -32.02
C SER A 842 30.17 -65.61 -33.03
N ASN A 843 28.87 -65.71 -32.68
CA ASN A 843 27.83 -66.45 -33.38
C ASN A 843 26.63 -65.56 -33.77
N ASN A 844 26.87 -64.26 -33.86
CA ASN A 844 25.94 -63.33 -34.48
C ASN A 844 26.53 -62.92 -35.84
N PHE A 845 26.34 -63.79 -36.84
CA PHE A 845 26.98 -63.68 -38.15
C PHE A 845 26.36 -62.58 -39.04
N SER A 846 25.32 -61.90 -38.53
CA SER A 846 24.65 -60.79 -39.19
C SER A 846 24.39 -59.62 -38.22
N PRO A 847 24.90 -58.40 -38.49
CA PRO A 847 24.69 -57.25 -37.63
C PRO A 847 23.35 -56.53 -37.89
N THR A 848 22.51 -57.02 -38.82
CA THR A 848 21.20 -56.43 -39.13
C THR A 848 20.18 -57.52 -39.44
N CYS A 849 18.93 -57.32 -39.03
CA CYS A 849 17.80 -58.16 -39.40
C CYS A 849 16.57 -57.29 -39.70
N GLU A 850 15.51 -57.92 -40.22
CA GLU A 850 14.29 -57.27 -40.69
C GLU A 850 13.08 -58.14 -40.32
N ARG A 851 11.98 -57.53 -39.85
CA ARG A 851 10.74 -58.25 -39.53
C ARG A 851 10.13 -58.82 -40.81
N ARG A 852 9.71 -60.09 -40.78
CA ARG A 852 9.00 -60.72 -41.89
C ARG A 852 7.86 -61.58 -41.36
N GLU A 853 6.64 -61.18 -41.66
CA GLU A 853 5.44 -61.95 -41.32
C GLU A 853 5.46 -63.30 -42.06
N GLY A 854 5.20 -64.38 -41.31
CA GLY A 854 5.39 -65.77 -41.78
C GLY A 854 6.79 -66.37 -41.56
N ALA A 855 7.78 -65.60 -41.07
CA ALA A 855 9.05 -66.19 -40.60
C ALA A 855 8.84 -66.91 -39.25
N PRO A 856 9.38 -68.14 -39.04
CA PRO A 856 9.24 -68.86 -37.76
C PRO A 856 9.84 -68.12 -36.56
N SER A 857 10.80 -67.23 -36.81
CA SER A 857 11.46 -66.34 -35.86
C SER A 857 10.83 -64.93 -35.78
N GLY A 858 9.87 -64.60 -36.64
CA GLY A 858 9.34 -63.23 -36.84
C GLY A 858 10.25 -62.29 -37.63
N TYR A 859 11.53 -62.64 -37.82
CA TYR A 859 12.53 -61.84 -38.54
C TYR A 859 13.48 -62.71 -39.39
N ILE A 860 14.14 -62.07 -40.35
CA ILE A 860 15.21 -62.62 -41.19
C ILE A 860 16.51 -61.79 -41.05
N CYS A 861 17.67 -62.43 -41.11
CA CYS A 861 18.97 -61.73 -41.02
C CYS A 861 19.41 -61.19 -42.40
N THR A 862 19.83 -59.92 -42.51
CA THR A 862 19.91 -59.19 -43.80
C THR A 862 21.31 -58.82 -44.29
N ARG A 863 22.33 -58.71 -43.41
CA ARG A 863 23.73 -58.50 -43.83
C ARG A 863 24.59 -59.69 -43.43
N LEU A 864 25.05 -60.50 -44.38
CA LEU A 864 25.75 -61.75 -44.08
C LEU A 864 27.23 -61.66 -44.47
N ARG A 865 28.09 -62.32 -43.68
CA ARG A 865 29.44 -62.67 -44.15
C ARG A 865 29.31 -63.64 -45.33
N THR A 866 30.23 -63.56 -46.28
CA THR A 866 30.21 -64.39 -47.52
C THR A 866 30.10 -65.89 -47.26
N SER A 867 30.60 -66.38 -46.13
CA SER A 867 30.50 -67.78 -45.68
C SER A 867 29.11 -68.24 -45.21
N HIS A 868 28.12 -67.36 -45.21
CA HIS A 868 26.75 -67.63 -44.72
C HIS A 868 25.66 -67.19 -45.71
N ILE A 869 25.98 -66.77 -46.93
CA ILE A 869 24.99 -66.29 -47.91
C ILE A 869 24.20 -67.46 -48.50
N TYR A 870 22.87 -67.38 -48.44
CA TYR A 870 21.93 -68.31 -49.07
C TYR A 870 21.02 -67.60 -50.09
N PRO A 871 20.38 -68.35 -51.01
CA PRO A 871 19.34 -67.83 -51.89
C PRO A 871 18.11 -67.33 -51.09
N PRO A 872 17.37 -66.32 -51.58
CA PRO A 872 16.29 -65.66 -50.82
C PRO A 872 15.03 -66.53 -50.55
N ASN A 873 15.01 -67.78 -51.04
CA ASN A 873 13.93 -68.75 -50.84
C ASN A 873 14.32 -69.92 -49.90
N ASP A 874 15.51 -69.91 -49.28
CA ASP A 874 15.92 -71.01 -48.39
C ASP A 874 15.33 -70.88 -46.98
N THR A 875 15.17 -72.02 -46.32
CA THR A 875 14.64 -72.17 -44.95
C THR A 875 15.60 -71.67 -43.86
N ASN A 876 16.87 -71.45 -44.18
CA ASN A 876 17.94 -71.10 -43.22
C ASN A 876 17.93 -69.63 -42.77
N GLN A 877 16.76 -69.08 -42.43
CA GLN A 877 16.53 -67.64 -42.16
C GLN A 877 17.37 -67.04 -41.02
N LEU A 878 17.79 -67.88 -40.06
CA LEU A 878 18.67 -67.52 -38.93
C LEU A 878 20.15 -67.89 -39.13
N HIS A 879 20.52 -68.47 -40.28
CA HIS A 879 21.89 -68.86 -40.62
C HIS A 879 22.50 -69.91 -39.68
N SER A 880 21.65 -70.86 -39.27
CA SER A 880 21.95 -72.08 -38.50
C SER A 880 22.90 -73.07 -39.20
N ARG A 881 23.18 -72.86 -40.49
CA ARG A 881 24.05 -73.70 -41.34
C ARG A 881 24.97 -72.82 -42.21
N CYS A 882 26.16 -73.35 -42.54
CA CYS A 882 27.15 -72.67 -43.36
C CYS A 882 26.75 -72.60 -44.85
N GLY A 883 26.98 -71.44 -45.47
CA GLY A 883 26.65 -71.20 -46.87
C GLY A 883 27.52 -72.01 -47.87
N PRO A 884 27.18 -71.98 -49.17
CA PRO A 884 27.92 -72.71 -50.20
C PRO A 884 29.44 -72.45 -50.16
N GLY A 885 30.22 -73.49 -50.46
CA GLY A 885 31.69 -73.45 -50.36
C GLY A 885 32.25 -73.40 -48.94
N HIS A 886 31.43 -73.53 -47.88
CA HIS A 886 31.86 -73.47 -46.48
C HIS A 886 31.25 -74.57 -45.59
N PHE A 887 31.92 -74.89 -44.48
CA PHE A 887 31.50 -75.91 -43.53
C PHE A 887 31.73 -75.52 -42.06
N GLY A 888 30.97 -76.15 -41.16
CA GLY A 888 31.04 -75.98 -39.70
C GLY A 888 29.65 -76.05 -39.05
N ASN A 889 29.57 -75.85 -37.73
CA ASN A 889 28.30 -75.79 -36.99
C ASN A 889 28.05 -74.38 -36.41
N PRO A 890 27.25 -73.49 -37.07
CA PRO A 890 26.94 -72.15 -36.57
C PRO A 890 26.24 -72.09 -35.20
N MET A 891 25.61 -73.20 -34.76
CA MET A 891 24.87 -73.28 -33.50
C MET A 891 25.77 -73.51 -32.27
N GLU A 892 27.03 -73.88 -32.45
CA GLU A 892 28.00 -74.05 -31.35
C GLU A 892 28.71 -72.74 -31.03
N ILE A 893 28.62 -72.26 -29.78
CA ILE A 893 29.22 -70.98 -29.38
C ILE A 893 30.75 -71.05 -29.52
N GLY A 894 31.30 -70.14 -30.35
CA GLY A 894 32.72 -70.07 -30.72
C GLY A 894 33.06 -70.71 -32.08
N SER A 895 32.15 -71.49 -32.65
CA SER A 895 32.28 -72.08 -34.00
C SER A 895 32.16 -71.02 -35.11
N VAL A 896 32.83 -71.25 -36.24
CA VAL A 896 32.81 -70.37 -37.42
C VAL A 896 32.85 -71.19 -38.71
N CYS A 897 32.07 -70.79 -39.72
CA CYS A 897 32.09 -71.42 -41.04
C CYS A 897 33.42 -71.18 -41.77
N ARG A 898 34.14 -72.27 -42.08
CA ARG A 898 35.43 -72.27 -42.78
C ARG A 898 35.25 -72.66 -44.25
N PRO A 899 36.06 -72.16 -45.19
CA PRO A 899 35.96 -72.55 -46.59
C PRO A 899 36.32 -74.03 -46.80
N CYS A 900 35.63 -74.70 -47.73
CA CYS A 900 35.94 -76.06 -48.17
C CYS A 900 37.40 -76.15 -48.67
N GLN A 901 38.14 -77.19 -48.27
CA GLN A 901 39.54 -77.40 -48.65
C GLN A 901 39.71 -78.49 -49.72
N CYS A 902 38.83 -78.49 -50.73
CA CYS A 902 38.89 -79.45 -51.82
C CYS A 902 40.02 -79.11 -52.80
N GLY A 903 40.87 -80.09 -53.11
CA GLY A 903 41.87 -79.99 -54.17
C GLY A 903 41.24 -79.97 -55.57
N SER A 904 42.04 -79.64 -56.59
CA SER A 904 41.58 -79.44 -57.97
C SER A 904 41.01 -80.69 -58.65
N GLY A 905 41.13 -81.87 -58.03
CA GLY A 905 40.36 -83.07 -58.38
C GLY A 905 38.84 -82.89 -58.20
N SER A 906 38.40 -81.98 -57.33
CA SER A 906 37.00 -81.55 -57.25
C SER A 906 36.63 -80.57 -58.37
N THR A 907 35.35 -80.48 -58.73
CA THR A 907 34.93 -79.77 -59.95
C THR A 907 35.07 -78.24 -59.88
N SER A 908 36.18 -77.71 -60.40
CA SER A 908 36.35 -76.30 -60.77
C SER A 908 35.54 -75.86 -62.01
N SER A 909 34.60 -76.69 -62.47
CA SER A 909 33.58 -76.37 -63.49
C SER A 909 32.14 -76.66 -63.01
N GLY A 910 31.95 -76.98 -61.73
CA GLY A 910 30.63 -77.20 -61.13
C GLY A 910 30.06 -75.90 -60.56
N MET A 911 29.39 -75.11 -61.40
CA MET A 911 28.65 -73.92 -60.98
C MET A 911 27.14 -74.18 -61.09
N MET A 912 26.42 -74.15 -59.97
CA MET A 912 24.96 -74.29 -60.00
C MET A 912 24.30 -72.91 -60.22
N MET A 913 23.39 -72.84 -61.18
CA MET A 913 22.58 -71.65 -61.45
C MET A 913 21.43 -71.56 -60.46
N VAL A 914 21.58 -70.73 -59.43
CA VAL A 914 20.50 -70.40 -58.49
C VAL A 914 20.21 -68.90 -58.62
N GLY A 915 18.96 -68.55 -58.98
CA GLY A 915 18.59 -67.16 -59.25
C GLY A 915 19.34 -66.51 -60.42
N GLY A 916 19.90 -67.30 -61.35
CA GLY A 916 20.65 -66.81 -62.51
C GLY A 916 22.10 -66.39 -62.23
N ARG A 917 22.67 -66.72 -61.06
CA ARG A 917 24.07 -66.42 -60.72
C ARG A 917 24.86 -67.69 -60.40
N LEU A 918 26.14 -67.68 -60.79
CA LEU A 918 27.08 -68.81 -60.67
C LEU A 918 27.69 -68.88 -59.25
N THR A 919 27.76 -70.07 -58.65
CA THR A 919 28.28 -70.29 -57.27
C THR A 919 29.15 -71.56 -57.17
N PRO A 920 30.15 -71.67 -56.26
CA PRO A 920 31.20 -72.70 -56.34
C PRO A 920 31.23 -73.74 -55.20
N ILE A 921 31.67 -74.96 -55.57
CA ILE A 921 32.19 -76.08 -54.75
C ILE A 921 31.30 -76.59 -53.59
N HIS A 922 30.89 -77.86 -53.68
CA HIS A 922 30.23 -78.59 -52.60
C HIS A 922 31.19 -79.52 -51.84
N CYS A 923 31.57 -79.10 -50.63
CA CYS A 923 31.84 -80.02 -49.53
C CYS A 923 30.59 -80.14 -48.63
N ASP A 924 30.55 -81.15 -47.76
CA ASP A 924 29.50 -81.29 -46.76
C ASP A 924 29.49 -80.11 -45.78
N SER A 925 28.31 -79.52 -45.58
CA SER A 925 28.13 -78.26 -44.83
C SER A 925 28.48 -78.33 -43.34
N LEU A 926 28.65 -79.52 -42.77
CA LEU A 926 28.99 -79.73 -41.35
C LEU A 926 30.42 -80.24 -41.19
N THR A 927 30.84 -81.21 -42.00
CA THR A 927 32.09 -81.96 -41.83
C THR A 927 33.22 -81.53 -42.76
N GLY A 928 32.94 -80.74 -43.81
CA GLY A 928 33.96 -80.24 -44.74
C GLY A 928 34.47 -81.23 -45.78
N ARG A 929 33.97 -82.48 -45.77
CA ARG A 929 34.36 -83.53 -46.72
C ARG A 929 33.84 -83.22 -48.14
N CYS A 930 34.70 -83.31 -49.14
CA CYS A 930 34.34 -83.05 -50.54
C CYS A 930 33.43 -84.15 -51.09
N LEU A 931 32.36 -83.78 -51.80
CA LEU A 931 31.30 -84.70 -52.20
C LEU A 931 31.51 -85.38 -53.56
N ASP A 932 32.37 -84.83 -54.42
CA ASP A 932 32.66 -85.37 -55.75
C ASP A 932 34.13 -85.15 -56.14
N CYS A 933 34.81 -86.22 -56.56
CA CYS A 933 36.22 -86.24 -56.96
C CYS A 933 36.36 -86.79 -58.40
N LYS A 934 36.72 -85.90 -59.33
CA LYS A 934 37.00 -86.19 -60.75
C LYS A 934 38.48 -86.47 -60.98
N GLY A 935 38.88 -86.63 -62.25
CA GLY A 935 40.28 -86.83 -62.63
C GLY A 935 40.94 -88.06 -61.98
N ASN A 936 40.16 -89.10 -61.70
CA ASN A 936 40.56 -90.27 -60.92
C ASN A 936 41.25 -89.96 -59.57
N THR A 937 40.79 -88.92 -58.89
CA THR A 937 41.20 -88.59 -57.51
C THR A 937 40.26 -89.19 -56.46
N GLU A 938 40.76 -89.38 -55.25
CA GLU A 938 40.02 -89.81 -54.05
C GLU A 938 40.59 -89.15 -52.79
N GLY A 939 40.04 -89.48 -51.62
CA GLY A 939 40.41 -88.88 -50.33
C GLY A 939 39.27 -88.06 -49.72
N TRP A 940 39.55 -87.33 -48.65
CA TRP A 940 38.57 -86.40 -48.03
C TRP A 940 38.50 -85.07 -48.79
N ASN A 941 39.64 -84.65 -49.34
CA ASN A 941 39.85 -83.41 -50.06
C ASN A 941 40.16 -83.65 -51.56
N CYS A 942 39.88 -84.86 -52.07
CA CYS A 942 40.32 -85.34 -53.38
C CYS A 942 41.87 -85.29 -53.56
N GLU A 943 42.62 -85.49 -52.47
CA GLU A 943 44.05 -85.19 -52.37
C GLU A 943 45.02 -86.26 -52.91
N ARG A 944 44.52 -87.41 -53.37
CA ARG A 944 45.35 -88.53 -53.88
C ARG A 944 44.76 -89.13 -55.15
N CYS A 945 45.58 -89.79 -55.97
CA CYS A 945 45.10 -90.61 -57.08
C CYS A 945 44.44 -91.90 -56.58
N LYS A 946 43.38 -92.35 -57.27
CA LYS A 946 42.73 -93.66 -57.06
C LYS A 946 43.72 -94.80 -57.31
N PRO A 947 43.49 -96.00 -56.72
CA PRO A 947 44.23 -97.21 -57.07
C PRO A 947 44.36 -97.42 -58.58
N LEU A 948 45.51 -97.97 -58.99
CA LEU A 948 45.90 -98.22 -60.39
C LEU A 948 46.03 -96.94 -61.27
N HIS A 949 46.07 -95.75 -60.67
CA HIS A 949 46.33 -94.48 -61.35
C HIS A 949 47.54 -93.75 -60.75
N TYR A 950 48.17 -92.89 -61.54
CA TYR A 950 49.31 -92.07 -61.15
C TYR A 950 49.25 -90.67 -61.79
N GLY A 951 49.91 -89.70 -61.19
CA GLY A 951 50.05 -88.35 -61.74
C GLY A 951 49.99 -87.29 -60.64
N ASP A 952 49.44 -86.12 -60.96
CA ASP A 952 49.24 -85.06 -59.99
C ASP A 952 47.75 -84.90 -59.60
N PRO A 953 47.34 -85.31 -58.38
CA PRO A 953 45.98 -85.09 -57.89
C PRO A 953 45.66 -83.60 -57.69
N ALA A 954 46.67 -82.74 -57.50
CA ALA A 954 46.48 -81.28 -57.38
C ALA A 954 46.13 -80.60 -58.72
N HIS A 955 46.14 -81.34 -59.84
CA HIS A 955 45.68 -80.89 -61.15
C HIS A 955 44.67 -81.86 -61.81
N ALA A 956 44.10 -82.80 -61.03
CA ALA A 956 43.15 -83.82 -61.52
C ALA A 956 43.69 -84.74 -62.63
N ASP A 957 45.02 -84.86 -62.77
CA ASP A 957 45.66 -85.59 -63.87
C ASP A 957 46.13 -86.98 -63.45
N CYS A 958 45.27 -87.75 -62.77
CA CYS A 958 45.57 -89.14 -62.40
C CYS A 958 45.23 -90.09 -63.55
N ARG A 959 46.26 -90.50 -64.28
CA ARG A 959 46.20 -91.37 -65.47
C ARG A 959 46.36 -92.85 -65.08
N PRO A 960 45.73 -93.80 -65.78
CA PRO A 960 45.88 -95.22 -65.47
C PRO A 960 47.32 -95.71 -65.68
N CYS A 961 47.79 -96.62 -64.82
CA CYS A 961 49.15 -97.16 -64.86
C CYS A 961 49.52 -97.79 -66.22
N SER A 962 48.59 -98.54 -66.82
CA SER A 962 48.74 -99.20 -68.13
C SER A 962 49.99 -100.09 -68.26
N CYS A 963 50.27 -100.89 -67.22
CA CYS A 963 51.38 -101.85 -67.21
C CYS A 963 51.14 -103.00 -68.20
N ASN A 964 52.21 -103.47 -68.86
CA ASN A 964 52.17 -104.65 -69.72
C ASN A 964 52.08 -105.91 -68.85
N ALA A 965 50.98 -106.66 -68.99
CA ALA A 965 50.70 -107.84 -68.17
C ALA A 965 51.79 -108.93 -68.24
N ALA A 966 52.44 -109.12 -69.40
CA ALA A 966 53.55 -110.07 -69.52
C ALA A 966 54.80 -109.59 -68.76
N GLY A 967 55.07 -108.28 -68.79
CA GLY A 967 56.21 -107.67 -68.09
C GLY A 967 56.01 -107.45 -66.58
N THR A 968 54.81 -107.65 -66.04
CA THR A 968 54.50 -107.48 -64.60
C THR A 968 53.79 -108.67 -63.94
N GLY A 969 53.65 -109.80 -64.64
CA GLY A 969 52.93 -110.97 -64.10
C GLY A 969 51.44 -110.70 -63.85
N GLY A 970 50.81 -109.86 -64.69
CA GLY A 970 49.42 -109.43 -64.56
C GLY A 970 49.18 -108.28 -63.55
N VAL A 971 50.20 -107.84 -62.79
CA VAL A 971 50.04 -106.78 -61.79
C VAL A 971 50.03 -105.41 -62.45
N ALA A 972 48.86 -104.76 -62.49
CA ALA A 972 48.67 -103.42 -63.06
C ALA A 972 49.10 -102.25 -62.13
N SER A 973 49.73 -102.54 -60.99
CA SER A 973 50.16 -101.53 -60.01
C SER A 973 51.43 -100.81 -60.45
N CYS A 974 51.41 -99.49 -60.38
CA CYS A 974 52.55 -98.61 -60.58
C CYS A 974 52.74 -97.66 -59.38
N ASP A 975 53.85 -96.92 -59.36
CA ASP A 975 54.08 -95.83 -58.40
C ASP A 975 53.09 -94.66 -58.62
N PRO A 976 52.37 -94.16 -57.59
CA PRO A 976 51.31 -93.16 -57.75
C PRO A 976 51.72 -91.76 -58.25
N ARG A 977 53.01 -91.44 -58.33
CA ARG A 977 53.49 -90.14 -58.85
C ARG A 977 54.20 -90.27 -60.19
N THR A 978 55.11 -91.25 -60.31
CA THR A 978 55.97 -91.45 -61.48
C THR A 978 55.38 -92.40 -62.52
N GLY A 979 54.41 -93.23 -62.13
CA GLY A 979 53.78 -94.21 -63.01
C GLY A 979 54.66 -95.39 -63.40
N GLN A 980 55.81 -95.59 -62.74
CA GLN A 980 56.66 -96.75 -63.02
C GLN A 980 56.00 -98.04 -62.52
N CYS A 981 55.77 -98.97 -63.43
CA CYS A 981 55.28 -100.32 -63.14
C CYS A 981 56.38 -101.21 -62.55
N ARG A 982 56.01 -102.19 -61.73
CA ARG A 982 56.95 -103.15 -61.14
C ARG A 982 57.30 -104.27 -62.14
N CYS A 983 58.39 -104.08 -62.87
CA CYS A 983 58.80 -105.02 -63.91
C CYS A 983 59.40 -106.31 -63.37
N LEU A 984 59.04 -107.44 -63.98
CA LEU A 984 59.70 -108.72 -63.80
C LEU A 984 61.15 -108.70 -64.29
N GLU A 985 61.95 -109.65 -63.83
CA GLU A 985 63.31 -109.81 -64.32
C GLU A 985 63.33 -110.09 -65.84
N GLY A 986 64.32 -109.54 -66.54
CA GLY A 986 64.38 -109.55 -68.00
C GLY A 986 63.57 -108.43 -68.70
N TYR A 987 62.64 -107.75 -68.03
CA TYR A 987 61.82 -106.66 -68.59
C TYR A 987 62.28 -105.26 -68.12
N THR A 988 61.91 -104.20 -68.86
CA THR A 988 62.21 -102.80 -68.54
C THR A 988 61.23 -101.79 -69.19
N GLY A 989 61.40 -100.50 -68.91
CA GLY A 989 60.53 -99.39 -69.36
C GLY A 989 59.39 -99.07 -68.37
N ARG A 990 58.75 -97.89 -68.52
CA ARG A 990 57.69 -97.42 -67.59
C ARG A 990 56.59 -98.46 -67.38
N THR A 991 56.16 -99.07 -68.48
CA THR A 991 55.08 -100.06 -68.54
C THR A 991 55.60 -101.50 -68.65
N CYS A 992 56.90 -101.75 -68.50
CA CYS A 992 57.51 -103.07 -68.64
C CYS A 992 57.31 -103.68 -70.05
N ASP A 993 57.30 -102.82 -71.07
CA ASP A 993 56.85 -103.14 -72.43
C ASP A 993 57.96 -103.56 -73.40
N ARG A 994 59.17 -103.84 -72.89
CA ARG A 994 60.34 -104.25 -73.66
C ARG A 994 61.29 -105.10 -72.82
N CYS A 995 62.09 -105.93 -73.46
CA CYS A 995 63.14 -106.68 -72.80
C CYS A 995 64.34 -105.78 -72.43
N LYS A 996 65.12 -106.20 -71.43
CA LYS A 996 66.46 -105.65 -71.15
C LYS A 996 67.43 -106.01 -72.30
N GLU A 997 68.52 -105.27 -72.41
CA GLU A 997 69.51 -105.45 -73.49
C GLU A 997 70.04 -106.89 -73.57
N GLY A 998 70.26 -107.39 -74.79
CA GLY A 998 70.67 -108.78 -75.05
C GLY A 998 69.57 -109.84 -74.93
N ARG A 999 68.31 -109.42 -74.74
CA ARG A 999 67.11 -110.28 -74.69
C ARG A 999 66.02 -109.77 -75.62
N GLY A 1000 65.17 -110.65 -76.13
CA GLY A 1000 64.11 -110.27 -77.07
C GLY A 1000 62.96 -111.29 -77.16
N GLY A 1001 61.73 -110.79 -77.30
CA GLY A 1001 60.51 -111.60 -77.31
C GLY A 1001 59.73 -111.49 -76.00
N ILE A 1002 58.98 -110.40 -75.86
CA ILE A 1002 58.14 -110.08 -74.67
C ILE A 1002 57.21 -111.23 -74.31
N SER A 1003 56.55 -111.82 -75.32
CA SER A 1003 55.57 -112.91 -75.16
C SER A 1003 56.20 -114.27 -74.80
N LEU A 1004 57.53 -114.38 -74.76
CA LEU A 1004 58.27 -115.62 -74.47
C LEU A 1004 59.11 -115.53 -73.19
N GLY A 1005 58.88 -114.54 -72.33
CA GLY A 1005 59.67 -114.36 -71.10
C GLY A 1005 60.99 -113.59 -71.28
N CYS A 1006 61.16 -112.85 -72.38
CA CYS A 1006 62.41 -112.16 -72.72
C CYS A 1006 63.65 -113.08 -72.65
N PRO A 1007 63.71 -114.16 -73.46
CA PRO A 1007 64.88 -115.02 -73.54
C PRO A 1007 66.10 -114.27 -74.11
N PRO A 1008 67.33 -114.73 -73.84
CA PRO A 1008 68.54 -114.22 -74.48
C PRO A 1008 68.47 -114.31 -76.02
N CYS A 1009 69.12 -113.37 -76.69
CA CYS A 1009 69.24 -113.39 -78.15
C CYS A 1009 70.21 -114.49 -78.61
N ASP A 1010 69.68 -115.50 -79.30
CA ASP A 1010 70.40 -116.72 -79.70
C ASP A 1010 70.43 -116.85 -81.24
N CYS A 1011 71.01 -115.85 -81.89
CA CYS A 1011 71.05 -115.73 -83.36
C CYS A 1011 72.12 -116.65 -83.98
N ASP A 1012 71.81 -117.26 -85.13
CA ASP A 1012 72.73 -118.10 -85.90
C ASP A 1012 73.88 -117.24 -86.46
N PRO A 1013 75.16 -117.51 -86.12
CA PRO A 1013 76.27 -116.66 -86.53
C PRO A 1013 76.61 -116.74 -88.04
N MET A 1014 76.18 -117.80 -88.74
CA MET A 1014 76.32 -117.93 -90.19
C MET A 1014 75.23 -117.14 -90.90
N GLY A 1015 73.97 -117.27 -90.45
CA GLY A 1015 72.82 -116.60 -91.05
C GLY A 1015 72.62 -115.13 -90.64
N THR A 1016 73.21 -114.67 -89.54
CA THR A 1016 73.05 -113.31 -89.00
C THR A 1016 74.10 -112.34 -89.55
N THR A 1017 73.72 -111.08 -89.82
CA THR A 1017 74.68 -110.00 -90.08
C THR A 1017 75.41 -109.66 -88.77
N LEU A 1018 76.68 -110.04 -88.66
CA LEU A 1018 77.49 -109.74 -87.49
C LEU A 1018 77.77 -108.23 -87.43
N ALA A 1019 77.02 -107.53 -86.57
CA ALA A 1019 77.31 -106.15 -86.23
C ALA A 1019 78.70 -106.02 -85.57
N PHE A 1020 79.35 -104.88 -85.77
CA PHE A 1020 80.65 -104.56 -85.17
C PHE A 1020 80.62 -104.79 -83.65
N GLY A 1021 81.51 -105.65 -83.14
CA GLY A 1021 81.59 -106.01 -81.72
C GLY A 1021 81.22 -107.45 -81.36
N GLY A 1022 80.77 -108.27 -82.32
CA GLY A 1022 80.71 -109.73 -82.16
C GLY A 1022 79.68 -110.24 -81.14
N ARG A 1023 78.62 -109.48 -80.86
CA ARG A 1023 77.49 -109.89 -80.03
C ARG A 1023 76.19 -109.86 -80.84
N THR A 1024 75.43 -110.94 -80.74
CA THR A 1024 74.16 -111.17 -81.46
C THR A 1024 73.00 -110.42 -80.80
N GLN A 1025 72.85 -109.13 -81.09
CA GLN A 1025 71.67 -108.38 -80.67
C GLN A 1025 70.45 -108.72 -81.53
N CYS A 1026 69.32 -108.97 -80.88
CA CYS A 1026 68.00 -109.20 -81.49
C CYS A 1026 67.01 -108.15 -81.00
N ASP A 1027 65.91 -107.94 -81.73
CA ASP A 1027 64.94 -106.89 -81.42
C ASP A 1027 64.31 -107.07 -80.01
N PRO A 1028 64.32 -106.04 -79.13
CA PRO A 1028 63.93 -106.19 -77.73
C PRO A 1028 62.41 -106.32 -77.49
N ARG A 1029 61.58 -106.37 -78.54
CA ARG A 1029 60.15 -106.67 -78.43
C ARG A 1029 59.79 -108.04 -79.01
N THR A 1030 60.17 -108.26 -80.27
CA THR A 1030 59.88 -109.44 -81.09
C THR A 1030 60.91 -110.55 -80.93
N GLY A 1031 62.17 -110.20 -80.66
CA GLY A 1031 63.30 -111.12 -80.60
C GLY A 1031 63.74 -111.67 -81.94
N GLN A 1032 63.48 -110.94 -83.03
CA GLN A 1032 64.01 -111.24 -84.37
C GLN A 1032 65.49 -110.87 -84.46
N CYS A 1033 66.29 -111.77 -85.06
CA CYS A 1033 67.70 -111.54 -85.37
C CYS A 1033 67.87 -110.88 -86.76
N PRO A 1034 68.93 -110.06 -86.97
CA PRO A 1034 69.16 -109.38 -88.24
C PRO A 1034 69.81 -110.33 -89.27
N CYS A 1035 69.02 -110.87 -90.19
CA CYS A 1035 69.48 -111.90 -91.13
C CYS A 1035 70.28 -111.33 -92.32
N ARG A 1036 71.23 -112.12 -92.82
CA ARG A 1036 71.92 -111.90 -94.10
C ARG A 1036 70.95 -112.10 -95.27
N ALA A 1037 71.22 -111.46 -96.40
CA ALA A 1037 70.52 -111.77 -97.64
C ALA A 1037 70.67 -113.28 -97.97
N GLY A 1038 69.55 -113.94 -98.23
CA GLY A 1038 69.49 -115.41 -98.41
C GLY A 1038 69.08 -116.19 -97.16
N ALA A 1039 69.12 -115.59 -95.96
CA ALA A 1039 68.76 -116.25 -94.68
C ALA A 1039 67.45 -115.72 -94.07
N ALA A 1040 66.74 -116.60 -93.36
CA ALA A 1040 65.45 -116.37 -92.74
C ALA A 1040 65.23 -117.28 -91.51
N GLY A 1041 64.08 -117.10 -90.84
CA GLY A 1041 63.80 -117.65 -89.52
C GLY A 1041 64.08 -116.60 -88.42
N ARG A 1042 63.68 -116.90 -87.18
CA ARG A 1042 63.78 -115.91 -86.09
C ARG A 1042 65.22 -115.72 -85.62
N ARG A 1043 66.02 -116.79 -85.70
CA ARG A 1043 67.46 -116.82 -85.40
C ARG A 1043 68.31 -116.63 -86.66
N CYS A 1044 67.71 -116.61 -87.85
CA CYS A 1044 68.36 -116.66 -89.17
C CYS A 1044 68.92 -118.07 -89.52
N GLU A 1045 68.28 -119.10 -88.98
CA GLU A 1045 68.66 -120.52 -88.99
C GLU A 1045 68.33 -121.30 -90.27
N SER A 1046 67.79 -120.64 -91.31
CA SER A 1046 67.30 -121.29 -92.53
C SER A 1046 67.51 -120.44 -93.78
N CYS A 1047 67.67 -121.07 -94.96
CA CYS A 1047 67.74 -120.34 -96.23
C CYS A 1047 66.34 -120.04 -96.79
N ILE A 1048 66.19 -118.91 -97.48
CA ILE A 1048 64.98 -118.62 -98.28
C ILE A 1048 64.93 -119.51 -99.55
N PRO A 1049 63.76 -119.73 -100.16
CA PRO A 1049 63.65 -120.49 -101.40
C PRO A 1049 64.60 -120.00 -102.50
N ASN A 1050 65.10 -120.95 -103.31
CA ASN A 1050 66.13 -120.76 -104.33
C ASN A 1050 67.54 -120.39 -103.80
N TYR A 1051 67.78 -120.54 -102.49
CA TYR A 1051 69.11 -120.53 -101.89
C TYR A 1051 69.40 -121.87 -101.18
N TYR A 1052 70.58 -122.45 -101.42
CA TYR A 1052 71.05 -123.68 -100.77
C TYR A 1052 72.18 -123.41 -99.79
N HIS A 1053 72.39 -124.33 -98.83
CA HIS A 1053 73.44 -124.21 -97.81
C HIS A 1053 74.83 -124.57 -98.37
N SER A 1054 75.71 -123.60 -98.51
CA SER A 1054 77.15 -123.82 -98.73
C SER A 1054 77.87 -124.02 -97.39
N PRO A 1055 78.69 -125.07 -97.21
CA PRO A 1055 79.41 -125.33 -95.95
C PRO A 1055 80.40 -124.24 -95.51
N SER A 1056 80.85 -123.35 -96.40
CA SER A 1056 81.80 -122.26 -96.08
C SER A 1056 81.14 -120.89 -95.97
N ASP A 1057 80.07 -120.65 -96.74
CA ASP A 1057 79.59 -119.29 -97.04
C ASP A 1057 78.13 -119.05 -96.62
N GLY A 1058 77.43 -120.07 -96.11
CA GLY A 1058 76.00 -120.01 -95.82
C GLY A 1058 75.13 -120.11 -97.08
N CYS A 1059 73.99 -119.42 -97.09
CA CYS A 1059 72.99 -119.52 -98.16
C CYS A 1059 73.47 -118.89 -99.49
N LYS A 1060 73.54 -119.67 -100.58
CA LYS A 1060 73.89 -119.21 -101.94
C LYS A 1060 72.80 -119.52 -102.97
N SER A 1061 72.64 -118.63 -103.95
CA SER A 1061 71.67 -118.73 -105.05
C SER A 1061 72.19 -119.53 -106.25
N GLU A 1062 71.27 -120.16 -106.99
CA GLU A 1062 71.57 -121.19 -107.99
C GLU A 1062 71.16 -120.79 -109.43
N TYR A 1063 72.03 -120.05 -110.15
CA TYR A 1063 71.90 -119.80 -111.60
C TYR A 1063 73.24 -119.40 -112.24
N LEU A 1064 73.70 -120.14 -113.25
CA LEU A 1064 74.65 -119.70 -114.28
C LEU A 1064 74.70 -120.72 -115.44
N PHE A 1065 74.79 -120.22 -116.69
CA PHE A 1065 74.87 -120.97 -117.96
C PHE A 1065 73.68 -121.87 -118.35
N GLN A 1066 72.76 -121.29 -119.12
CA GLN A 1066 72.75 -121.60 -120.55
C GLN A 1066 72.65 -120.29 -121.36
#